data_AF-A0A7C3S0E3-F1
#
_entry.id   AF-A0A7C3S0E3-F1
#
_cell.length_a   1.000
_cell.length_b   1.000
_cell.length_c   1.000
_cell.angle_alpha   90.00
_cell.angle_beta   90.00
_cell.angle_gamma   90.00
#
_symmetry.space_group_name_H-M   'P 1'
#
loop_
_entity.id
_entity.type
_entity.pdbx_description
1 polymer ?
#
loop_
_entity_poly.entity_id
_entity_poly.type
_entity_poly.pdbx_seq_one_letter_code
_entity_poly.pdbx_strand_id
1 'polypeptide(L)'
;MKRMTSFILFGLLVITPSIVFGQSDLFEIRTPNVLIIFDTSSSMNMNPDGAPVGAGLAIGVDGQSRVYEGGGDHPQSKLFMAKQALRSVISGLESVNLGFATYGQRRQEKWRGLFRTCKAAIPDRKWCEKRYWRWVLTTGAVDGPKYANDFSANSFQDFWGTVHKGVSVGYRFKRTQVVWDKDGSTPLPPHSNLKKKNMDLWYEVKSITYIPEYNYYQYKYQSDPYDYYTYEEKVQSIENCNSCGSDKEKSPFPRTWTGGFRTYFAGEDEYENPYGGDSSKKNWWSCVSNLQVGKPPCWDYEYSWRTYSGPQGTACKTQGPYEYVGPCYEVSVYYYPIGSSAPALPFDPVLRPHTWSYFKIKENGWPESNQPAEYYPARTGIPEIDNNNFFFINFPEIDDSLNNYQTREQIKTLLDLTPVENPETKKWHTKLPVKTGSVTSNTIESPYTPLADSLRLARKYFGSYIFTYKGGDAPTQANCRGNYIILLTDGLESARFKDGQPDYDAAPEEARALYELVKDKHGKPCGVKTYVIGFGKGLGDNLAVLNTIAEKGGTGKAYLTDNVDNLKNAFQEIFEAIKDNYSRSNPVIAKDGKSMYKGYLSFPGWNGHLLKYEVDKIDEAKNILRYEDRTWDAGQLMNAEGRGPVYTWTQTKFEPTEVDFVTLNAGMLASDLNRSPEIDINEDGKKDNQDAQTIISFILDPGLDDGKYKGARSGNWKLGDIYHSTPLVVGPPSMNIPDNLFPKKYSKFREDQKNRPTMVYVGANDGMLHAFGEDGKERFAVIPKNLLGKLRDLRSDHQFFVDSSPRAYDVYFSNGKDEWKTVLVNGLRGGGNHYFAVDVTDPDNPNVLWEQTDSRMGYTWSRPEIGR
;
A
#
# COMPACT_ATOMS: atom_id res chain seq x y z
N MET A 1 66.70 -65.77 13.14
CA MET A 1 65.39 -66.04 13.77
C MET A 1 64.53 -64.80 13.53
N LYS A 2 63.69 -64.75 12.50
CA LYS A 2 62.34 -65.35 12.35
C LYS A 2 61.32 -64.87 13.39
N ARG A 3 60.39 -64.01 12.95
CA ARG A 3 58.91 -64.11 12.95
C ARG A 3 58.36 -62.72 12.51
N MET A 4 57.73 -62.46 11.35
CA MET A 4 56.75 -63.20 10.52
C MET A 4 55.54 -63.63 11.38
N THR A 5 54.28 -63.26 11.14
CA THR A 5 53.54 -63.15 9.86
C THR A 5 52.18 -62.44 10.04
N SER A 6 51.67 -61.85 8.95
CA SER A 6 50.34 -61.29 8.63
C SER A 6 49.11 -62.18 8.91
N PHE A 7 47.90 -61.59 9.05
CA PHE A 7 46.76 -61.66 8.07
C PHE A 7 45.35 -61.29 8.60
N ILE A 8 44.58 -60.59 7.73
CA ILE A 8 43.11 -60.60 7.46
C ILE A 8 42.18 -59.45 7.94
N LEU A 9 41.55 -58.90 6.90
CA LEU A 9 40.41 -58.00 6.66
C LEU A 9 39.05 -58.30 7.34
N PHE A 10 38.24 -57.23 7.43
CA PHE A 10 36.77 -57.10 7.36
C PHE A 10 35.84 -57.46 8.55
N GLY A 11 34.97 -56.49 8.90
CA GLY A 11 33.70 -56.77 9.60
C GLY A 11 33.05 -55.54 10.27
N LEU A 12 32.19 -54.85 9.50
CA LEU A 12 31.15 -53.87 9.87
C LEU A 12 30.94 -53.51 11.36
N LEU A 13 30.99 -52.22 11.67
CA LEU A 13 29.99 -51.60 12.54
C LEU A 13 29.56 -50.25 11.97
N VAL A 14 28.38 -50.28 11.34
CA VAL A 14 27.53 -49.14 11.04
C VAL A 14 27.20 -48.47 12.37
N ILE A 15 27.76 -47.29 12.62
CA ILE A 15 27.29 -46.38 13.66
C ILE A 15 26.79 -45.13 12.94
N THR A 16 25.54 -44.83 13.23
CA THR A 16 24.65 -43.85 12.62
C THR A 16 25.22 -42.43 12.58
N PRO A 17 24.96 -41.64 11.51
CA PRO A 17 25.27 -40.22 11.51
C PRO A 17 24.22 -39.52 12.38
N SER A 18 24.56 -39.26 13.63
CA SER A 18 23.71 -38.44 14.51
C SER A 18 24.32 -37.05 14.64
N ILE A 19 23.58 -36.09 14.12
CA ILE A 19 23.71 -34.63 14.26
C ILE A 19 24.76 -33.99 13.35
N VAL A 20 24.51 -34.09 12.04
CA VAL A 20 24.71 -32.93 11.15
C VAL A 20 23.66 -31.91 11.56
N PHE A 21 24.04 -30.85 12.29
CA PHE A 21 23.20 -29.65 12.30
C PHE A 21 23.14 -29.16 10.86
N GLY A 22 21.93 -29.13 10.30
CA GLY A 22 21.67 -28.85 8.90
C GLY A 22 22.37 -27.59 8.43
N GLN A 23 23.30 -27.76 7.50
CA GLN A 23 23.89 -26.67 6.71
C GLN A 23 22.86 -25.99 5.78
N SER A 24 21.60 -26.49 5.79
CA SER A 24 20.43 -25.98 5.09
C SER A 24 19.84 -24.70 5.70
N ASP A 25 20.03 -24.42 6.99
CA ASP A 25 19.40 -23.25 7.65
C ASP A 25 20.20 -21.94 7.51
N LEU A 26 21.44 -21.99 7.03
CA LEU A 26 22.29 -20.81 6.82
C LEU A 26 22.10 -20.15 5.45
N PHE A 27 21.40 -20.82 4.52
CA PHE A 27 21.32 -20.41 3.11
C PHE A 27 19.94 -20.59 2.45
N GLU A 28 18.89 -20.93 3.21
CA GLU A 28 17.52 -20.84 2.68
C GLU A 28 17.09 -19.38 2.55
N ILE A 29 16.99 -18.90 1.30
CA ILE A 29 16.31 -17.65 0.94
C ILE A 29 14.83 -17.84 1.29
N ARG A 30 14.38 -17.34 2.44
CA ARG A 30 12.97 -17.38 2.84
C ARG A 30 12.29 -16.04 2.53
N THR A 31 11.16 -16.11 1.81
CA THR A 31 10.33 -14.97 1.38
C THR A 31 10.02 -14.02 2.55
N PRO A 32 10.28 -12.69 2.47
CA PRO A 32 9.96 -11.76 3.55
C PRO A 32 8.45 -11.67 3.82
N ASN A 33 8.06 -11.45 5.07
CA ASN A 33 6.67 -11.25 5.45
C ASN A 33 6.35 -9.75 5.48
N VAL A 34 5.33 -9.33 4.76
CA VAL A 34 4.91 -7.93 4.67
C VAL A 34 3.44 -7.81 5.04
N LEU A 35 3.15 -7.18 6.18
CA LEU A 35 1.80 -6.82 6.59
C LEU A 35 1.49 -5.40 6.13
N ILE A 36 0.55 -5.26 5.20
CA ILE A 36 0.04 -3.95 4.81
C ILE A 36 -1.09 -3.58 5.76
N ILE A 37 -0.96 -2.45 6.45
CA ILE A 37 -1.98 -1.88 7.31
C ILE A 37 -2.55 -0.64 6.61
N PHE A 38 -3.84 -0.73 6.28
CA PHE A 38 -4.52 0.25 5.47
C PHE A 38 -5.51 1.07 6.30
N ASP A 39 -5.29 2.39 6.36
CA ASP A 39 -6.20 3.34 6.99
C ASP A 39 -7.52 3.47 6.21
N THR A 40 -8.63 3.18 6.88
CA THR A 40 -9.99 3.33 6.31
C THR A 40 -10.87 4.30 7.12
N SER A 41 -10.25 5.17 7.92
CA SER A 41 -10.94 6.23 8.68
C SER A 41 -11.60 7.28 7.78
N SER A 42 -12.51 8.07 8.36
CA SER A 42 -13.22 9.14 7.63
C SER A 42 -12.30 10.21 7.03
N SER A 43 -11.11 10.45 7.58
CA SER A 43 -10.15 11.40 7.00
C SER A 43 -9.58 10.90 5.67
N MET A 44 -9.56 9.59 5.44
CA MET A 44 -9.19 8.97 4.16
C MET A 44 -10.30 9.08 3.10
N ASN A 45 -11.53 9.45 3.47
CA ASN A 45 -12.62 9.69 2.50
C ASN A 45 -12.56 11.08 1.85
N MET A 46 -11.71 11.96 2.37
CA MET A 46 -11.49 13.30 1.83
C MET A 46 -10.59 13.25 0.59
N ASN A 47 -10.60 14.33 -0.17
CA ASN A 47 -9.61 14.51 -1.24
C ASN A 47 -8.21 14.77 -0.63
N PRO A 48 -7.15 14.75 -1.45
CA PRO A 48 -5.81 15.05 -0.96
C PRO A 48 -5.67 16.41 -0.28
N ASP A 49 -6.49 17.41 -0.63
CA ASP A 49 -6.52 18.74 0.02
C ASP A 49 -7.25 18.76 1.39
N GLY A 50 -7.77 17.61 1.86
CA GLY A 50 -8.49 17.51 3.13
C GLY A 50 -9.95 18.01 3.08
N ALA A 51 -10.50 18.22 1.88
CA ALA A 51 -11.89 18.61 1.70
C ALA A 51 -12.80 17.38 1.57
N PRO A 52 -14.02 17.42 2.15
CA PRO A 52 -15.03 16.38 1.94
C PRO A 52 -15.35 16.22 0.45
N VAL A 53 -15.39 14.98 -0.01
CA VAL A 53 -15.76 14.67 -1.39
C VAL A 53 -17.24 14.35 -1.44
N GLY A 54 -18.04 15.29 -1.96
CA GLY A 54 -19.47 15.08 -2.19
C GLY A 54 -19.73 14.13 -3.35
N ALA A 55 -21.00 13.77 -3.56
CA ALA A 55 -21.39 13.06 -4.78
C ALA A 55 -21.22 13.96 -6.00
N GLY A 56 -20.58 13.47 -7.06
CA GLY A 56 -20.18 14.30 -8.19
C GLY A 56 -19.74 13.51 -9.41
N LEU A 57 -19.56 14.22 -10.53
CA LEU A 57 -19.05 13.64 -11.77
C LEU A 57 -17.55 13.38 -11.63
N ALA A 58 -17.11 12.14 -11.87
CA ALA A 58 -15.70 11.76 -11.85
C ALA A 58 -15.41 10.64 -12.86
N ILE A 59 -14.13 10.48 -13.20
CA ILE A 59 -13.65 9.44 -14.10
C ILE A 59 -13.28 8.21 -13.25
N GLY A 60 -13.90 7.07 -13.54
CA GLY A 60 -13.62 5.79 -12.89
C GLY A 60 -12.30 5.16 -13.33
N VAL A 61 -11.93 4.04 -12.69
CA VAL A 61 -10.75 3.24 -13.08
C VAL A 61 -10.83 2.67 -14.50
N ASP A 62 -12.02 2.60 -15.09
CA ASP A 62 -12.29 2.15 -16.45
C ASP A 62 -12.31 3.30 -17.47
N GLY A 63 -11.92 4.51 -17.06
CA GLY A 63 -11.85 5.69 -17.92
C GLY A 63 -13.22 6.32 -18.26
N GLN A 64 -14.32 5.79 -17.73
CA GLN A 64 -15.65 6.34 -18.01
C GLN A 64 -16.05 7.40 -16.96
N SER A 65 -16.66 8.48 -17.45
CA SER A 65 -17.18 9.57 -16.63
C SER A 65 -18.56 9.23 -16.09
N ARG A 66 -18.74 9.26 -14.77
CA ARG A 66 -20.00 8.89 -14.08
C ARG A 66 -20.23 9.74 -12.84
N VAL A 67 -21.47 9.80 -12.37
CA VAL A 67 -21.80 10.45 -11.09
C VAL A 67 -21.56 9.45 -9.96
N TYR A 68 -20.45 9.62 -9.24
CA TYR A 68 -20.09 8.77 -8.12
C TYR A 68 -20.74 9.23 -6.82
N GLU A 69 -20.96 8.29 -5.91
CA GLU A 69 -21.27 8.60 -4.52
C GLU A 69 -20.07 9.30 -3.85
N GLY A 70 -20.34 10.17 -2.89
CA GLY A 70 -19.29 10.86 -2.13
C GLY A 70 -18.54 9.95 -1.16
N GLY A 71 -17.50 10.49 -0.53
CA GLY A 71 -16.64 9.79 0.42
C GLY A 71 -15.66 8.82 -0.26
N GLY A 72 -15.33 7.71 0.42
CA GLY A 72 -14.28 6.77 -0.01
C GLY A 72 -14.54 5.99 -1.30
N ASP A 73 -15.76 6.07 -1.85
CA ASP A 73 -16.11 5.50 -3.16
C ASP A 73 -15.87 6.47 -4.32
N HIS A 74 -15.65 7.75 -4.01
CA HIS A 74 -15.41 8.76 -5.02
C HIS A 74 -13.96 8.67 -5.53
N PRO A 75 -13.71 8.71 -6.85
CA PRO A 75 -12.37 8.62 -7.43
C PRO A 75 -11.37 9.70 -6.96
N GLN A 76 -11.89 10.81 -6.41
CA GLN A 76 -11.06 11.88 -5.84
C GLN A 76 -10.73 11.70 -4.36
N SER A 77 -11.25 10.68 -3.68
CA SER A 77 -10.91 10.40 -2.28
C SER A 77 -9.56 9.72 -2.15
N LYS A 78 -8.84 9.99 -1.05
CA LYS A 78 -7.57 9.31 -0.73
C LYS A 78 -7.76 7.79 -0.66
N LEU A 79 -8.84 7.31 -0.02
CA LEU A 79 -9.13 5.89 0.11
C LEU A 79 -9.25 5.18 -1.25
N PHE A 80 -9.97 5.78 -2.21
CA PHE A 80 -10.08 5.23 -3.56
C PHE A 80 -8.72 5.20 -4.26
N MET A 81 -8.01 6.32 -4.27
CA MET A 81 -6.71 6.46 -4.92
C MET A 81 -5.70 5.45 -4.37
N ALA A 82 -5.72 5.21 -3.07
CA ALA A 82 -4.84 4.27 -2.40
C ALA A 82 -5.15 2.81 -2.73
N LYS A 83 -6.42 2.43 -2.79
CA LYS A 83 -6.82 1.11 -3.27
C LYS A 83 -6.36 0.90 -4.72
N GLN A 84 -6.49 1.93 -5.56
CA GLN A 84 -6.10 1.87 -6.96
C GLN A 84 -4.60 1.66 -7.12
N ALA A 85 -3.79 2.45 -6.40
CA ALA A 85 -2.34 2.32 -6.41
C ALA A 85 -1.91 0.93 -5.94
N LEU A 86 -2.39 0.47 -4.77
CA LEU A 86 -2.01 -0.82 -4.22
C LEU A 86 -2.43 -1.99 -5.13
N ARG A 87 -3.66 -1.96 -5.69
CA ARG A 87 -4.14 -2.99 -6.63
C ARG A 87 -3.22 -3.13 -7.84
N SER A 88 -2.71 -2.01 -8.35
CA SER A 88 -1.83 -2.01 -9.52
C SER A 88 -0.44 -2.60 -9.23
N VAL A 89 0.08 -2.42 -8.02
CA VAL A 89 1.39 -2.95 -7.61
C VAL A 89 1.30 -4.42 -7.20
N ILE A 90 0.22 -4.82 -6.52
CA ILE A 90 0.07 -6.18 -5.98
C ILE A 90 0.19 -7.24 -7.06
N SER A 91 -0.15 -7.00 -8.33
CA SER A 91 -0.04 -7.99 -9.41
C SER A 91 1.39 -8.29 -9.88
N GLY A 92 2.40 -7.46 -9.52
CA GLY A 92 3.81 -7.68 -9.88
C GLY A 92 4.71 -8.27 -8.77
N LEU A 93 4.16 -8.49 -7.57
CA LEU A 93 4.88 -9.00 -6.40
C LEU A 93 4.95 -10.54 -6.33
N GLU A 94 6.06 -11.15 -6.74
CA GLU A 94 6.22 -12.63 -6.73
C GLU A 94 7.13 -13.15 -5.60
N SER A 95 7.71 -12.28 -4.78
CA SER A 95 8.76 -12.67 -3.81
C SER A 95 8.52 -12.09 -2.41
N VAL A 96 7.27 -11.92 -2.01
CA VAL A 96 6.87 -11.42 -0.69
C VAL A 96 5.64 -12.19 -0.18
N ASN A 97 5.65 -12.60 1.09
CA ASN A 97 4.47 -13.13 1.77
C ASN A 97 3.61 -11.95 2.21
N LEU A 98 2.45 -11.77 1.56
CA LEU A 98 1.58 -10.64 1.84
C LEU A 98 0.54 -10.98 2.89
N GLY A 99 0.44 -10.13 3.90
CA GLY A 99 -0.69 -10.02 4.80
C GLY A 99 -1.37 -8.68 4.61
N PHE A 100 -2.66 -8.60 4.93
CA PHE A 100 -3.43 -7.38 4.77
C PHE A 100 -4.33 -7.14 5.99
N ALA A 101 -4.33 -5.91 6.49
CA ALA A 101 -5.16 -5.48 7.60
C ALA A 101 -5.78 -4.11 7.31
N THR A 102 -7.00 -3.91 7.78
CA THR A 102 -7.71 -2.62 7.75
C THR A 102 -8.14 -2.23 9.15
N TYR A 103 -8.36 -0.93 9.38
CA TYR A 103 -8.89 -0.43 10.64
C TYR A 103 -9.83 0.76 10.43
N GLY A 104 -10.67 1.05 11.44
CA GLY A 104 -11.56 2.20 11.42
C GLY A 104 -12.89 1.93 10.71
N GLN A 105 -13.51 0.78 10.92
CA GLN A 105 -14.88 0.54 10.47
C GLN A 105 -15.66 -0.20 11.56
N ARG A 106 -16.97 0.03 11.61
CA ARG A 106 -17.90 -0.64 12.54
C ARG A 106 -18.90 -1.44 11.75
N ARG A 107 -19.26 -2.64 12.21
CA ARG A 107 -20.44 -3.35 11.68
C ARG A 107 -21.69 -2.55 12.06
N GLN A 108 -22.48 -2.16 11.07
CA GLN A 108 -23.85 -1.72 11.29
C GLN A 108 -24.77 -2.81 10.74
N GLU A 109 -25.55 -3.44 11.62
CA GLU A 109 -26.66 -4.28 11.20
C GLU A 109 -27.68 -3.39 10.49
N LYS A 110 -27.91 -3.64 9.20
CA LYS A 110 -28.97 -2.96 8.45
C LYS A 110 -30.30 -3.68 8.67
N TRP A 111 -31.34 -2.86 8.84
CA TRP A 111 -32.59 -3.18 9.53
C TRP A 111 -33.63 -3.72 8.55
N ARG A 112 -34.54 -4.60 8.96
CA ARG A 112 -35.74 -4.92 8.17
C ARG A 112 -36.74 -3.76 8.24
N GLY A 113 -37.30 -3.37 7.10
CA GLY A 113 -38.34 -2.34 7.04
C GLY A 113 -39.69 -2.85 7.57
N LEU A 114 -40.34 -2.09 8.44
CA LEU A 114 -41.73 -2.26 8.83
C LEU A 114 -42.63 -1.64 7.76
N PHE A 115 -43.55 -2.41 7.17
CA PHE A 115 -44.64 -1.86 6.37
C PHE A 115 -45.89 -1.77 7.24
N ARG A 116 -46.43 -0.56 7.41
CA ARG A 116 -47.75 -0.38 7.99
C ARG A 116 -48.77 -0.47 6.87
N THR A 117 -49.78 -1.30 7.04
CA THR A 117 -51.06 -1.10 6.35
C THR A 117 -52.05 -0.58 7.39
N CYS A 118 -52.80 0.45 7.04
CA CYS A 118 -53.93 0.87 7.86
C CYS A 118 -54.97 -0.25 7.87
N LYS A 119 -55.53 -0.54 9.05
CA LYS A 119 -56.65 -1.47 9.22
C LYS A 119 -57.89 -1.00 8.45
N ALA A 120 -58.77 -1.96 8.16
CA ALA A 120 -60.07 -1.91 7.47
C ALA A 120 -60.66 -0.52 7.17
N ALA A 121 -61.19 -0.37 5.94
CA ALA A 121 -61.86 0.81 5.39
C ALA A 121 -62.39 1.78 6.46
N ILE A 122 -61.78 2.97 6.52
CA ILE A 122 -62.29 4.07 7.34
C ILE A 122 -63.66 4.44 6.73
N PRO A 123 -64.77 4.38 7.48
CA PRO A 123 -66.05 4.82 6.97
C PRO A 123 -65.97 6.29 6.56
N ASP A 124 -66.72 6.69 5.53
CA ASP A 124 -66.70 8.06 5.02
C ASP A 124 -66.86 9.08 6.16
N ARG A 125 -65.78 9.79 6.48
CA ARG A 125 -65.81 10.91 7.42
C ARG A 125 -65.81 12.19 6.63
N LYS A 126 -66.78 13.06 6.92
CA LYS A 126 -66.73 14.45 6.50
C LYS A 126 -66.22 15.28 7.65
N TRP A 127 -65.25 16.14 7.39
CA TRP A 127 -64.84 17.14 8.37
C TRP A 127 -64.57 18.48 7.71
N CYS A 128 -64.65 19.52 8.53
CA CYS A 128 -64.30 20.88 8.15
C CYS A 128 -63.08 21.31 8.96
N GLU A 129 -62.12 21.97 8.32
CA GLU A 129 -60.92 22.51 8.99
C GLU A 129 -61.03 24.03 9.16
N LYS A 130 -60.71 24.53 10.36
CA LYS A 130 -60.60 25.96 10.67
C LYS A 130 -59.16 26.29 11.05
N ARG A 131 -58.60 27.32 10.42
CA ARG A 131 -57.24 27.83 10.69
C ARG A 131 -57.28 29.00 11.67
N TYR A 132 -56.38 28.98 12.64
CA TYR A 132 -56.21 29.97 13.68
C TYR A 132 -54.79 30.52 13.65
N TRP A 133 -54.66 31.79 13.99
CA TRP A 133 -53.38 32.48 13.90
C TRP A 133 -53.13 33.27 15.17
N ARG A 134 -51.87 33.33 15.59
CA ARG A 134 -51.40 34.31 16.57
C ARG A 134 -49.98 34.76 16.28
N TRP A 135 -49.65 35.92 16.83
CA TRP A 135 -48.29 36.41 16.95
C TRP A 135 -47.81 36.20 18.37
N VAL A 136 -46.65 35.59 18.54
CA VAL A 136 -46.03 35.38 19.85
C VAL A 136 -44.78 36.23 19.92
N LEU A 137 -44.74 37.15 20.91
CA LEU A 137 -43.48 37.80 21.26
C LEU A 137 -42.63 36.79 22.01
N THR A 138 -41.52 36.38 21.41
CA THR A 138 -40.52 35.57 22.08
C THR A 138 -39.52 36.53 22.69
N THR A 139 -39.44 36.57 24.03
CA THR A 139 -38.53 37.44 24.77
C THR A 139 -37.28 36.69 25.21
N GLY A 140 -36.13 37.36 25.18
CA GLY A 140 -34.84 36.78 25.55
C GLY A 140 -34.43 35.59 24.68
N ALA A 141 -34.89 35.54 23.43
CA ALA A 141 -34.57 34.47 22.52
C ALA A 141 -33.12 34.56 22.07
N VAL A 142 -32.48 33.41 21.89
CA VAL A 142 -31.15 33.34 21.29
C VAL A 142 -31.27 32.73 19.90
N ASP A 143 -30.49 33.24 18.95
CA ASP A 143 -30.31 32.51 17.70
C ASP A 143 -29.67 31.16 18.07
N GLY A 144 -30.14 30.09 17.44
CA GLY A 144 -29.60 28.76 17.71
C GLY A 144 -28.07 28.76 17.52
N PRO A 145 -27.32 27.97 18.32
CA PRO A 145 -25.87 27.95 18.22
C PRO A 145 -25.44 27.69 16.78
N LYS A 146 -24.58 28.58 16.27
CA LYS A 146 -23.99 28.45 14.94
C LYS A 146 -22.62 27.80 15.08
N TYR A 147 -22.25 27.09 14.04
CA TYR A 147 -20.97 26.39 13.95
C TYR A 147 -20.26 26.87 12.70
N ALA A 148 -18.97 27.13 12.84
CA ALA A 148 -18.06 27.36 11.72
C ALA A 148 -16.84 26.47 11.90
N ASN A 149 -16.34 25.92 10.79
CA ASN A 149 -15.19 25.04 10.78
C ASN A 149 -14.07 25.74 10.03
N ASP A 150 -12.85 25.77 10.58
CA ASP A 150 -11.68 26.39 9.96
C ASP A 150 -10.40 25.66 10.35
N PHE A 151 -9.42 25.59 9.46
CA PHE A 151 -8.14 24.92 9.72
C PHE A 151 -7.25 25.69 10.70
N SER A 152 -7.53 26.98 10.93
CA SER A 152 -6.79 27.81 11.86
C SER A 152 -7.39 27.79 13.26
N ALA A 153 -6.53 27.78 14.29
CA ALA A 153 -6.92 27.91 15.68
C ALA A 153 -7.38 29.32 16.08
N ASN A 154 -7.15 30.31 15.22
CA ASN A 154 -7.42 31.72 15.53
C ASN A 154 -8.19 32.48 14.42
N SER A 155 -8.77 31.78 13.45
CA SER A 155 -9.63 32.39 12.44
C SER A 155 -10.75 31.46 12.03
N PHE A 156 -11.89 32.02 11.62
CA PHE A 156 -12.97 31.24 11.01
C PHE A 156 -13.79 32.07 10.02
N GLN A 157 -14.40 31.41 9.03
CA GLN A 157 -15.45 31.99 8.21
C GLN A 157 -16.83 31.73 8.87
N ASP A 158 -17.56 32.79 9.23
CA ASP A 158 -18.88 32.65 9.83
C ASP A 158 -19.92 32.09 8.84
N PHE A 159 -21.10 31.71 9.34
CA PHE A 159 -22.20 31.13 8.56
C PHE A 159 -22.64 32.03 7.39
N TRP A 160 -22.35 33.34 7.46
CA TRP A 160 -22.67 34.33 6.45
C TRP A 160 -21.50 34.63 5.50
N GLY A 161 -20.43 33.85 5.55
CA GLY A 161 -19.32 33.91 4.61
C GLY A 161 -18.24 34.95 4.93
N THR A 162 -18.23 35.56 6.11
CA THR A 162 -17.19 36.54 6.48
C THR A 162 -16.10 35.92 7.33
N VAL A 163 -14.84 36.25 7.03
CA VAL A 163 -13.67 35.75 7.75
C VAL A 163 -13.33 36.64 8.95
N HIS A 164 -13.19 36.03 10.13
CA HIS A 164 -12.72 36.64 11.37
C HIS A 164 -11.33 36.13 11.70
N LYS A 165 -10.42 36.99 12.18
CA LYS A 165 -9.02 36.66 12.52
C LYS A 165 -8.67 37.12 13.94
N GLY A 166 -7.74 36.42 14.60
CA GLY A 166 -7.37 36.70 15.99
C GLY A 166 -8.45 36.27 17.00
N VAL A 167 -9.21 35.23 16.67
CA VAL A 167 -10.37 34.75 17.41
C VAL A 167 -9.93 33.89 18.60
N SER A 168 -10.53 34.11 19.76
CA SER A 168 -10.43 33.27 20.96
C SER A 168 -11.82 33.02 21.55
N VAL A 169 -11.94 32.14 22.56
CA VAL A 169 -13.18 32.04 23.35
C VAL A 169 -13.47 33.42 23.97
N GLY A 170 -14.72 33.87 23.85
CA GLY A 170 -15.16 35.23 24.22
C GLY A 170 -15.02 36.28 23.12
N TYR A 171 -14.45 35.97 21.95
CA TYR A 171 -14.42 36.89 20.81
C TYR A 171 -15.83 37.27 20.37
N ARG A 172 -16.10 38.57 20.18
CA ARG A 172 -17.42 39.11 19.83
C ARG A 172 -17.41 39.81 18.47
N PHE A 173 -18.46 39.58 17.70
CA PHE A 173 -18.68 40.26 16.42
C PHE A 173 -20.15 40.60 16.21
N LYS A 174 -20.40 41.64 15.42
CA LYS A 174 -21.74 42.21 15.21
C LYS A 174 -22.30 41.79 13.86
N ARG A 175 -23.59 41.44 13.81
CA ARG A 175 -24.32 41.10 12.59
C ARG A 175 -25.71 41.71 12.57
N THR A 176 -26.08 42.28 11.44
CA THR A 176 -27.45 42.75 11.21
C THR A 176 -28.30 41.59 10.70
N GLN A 177 -29.27 41.14 11.50
CA GLN A 177 -30.28 40.15 11.11
C GLN A 177 -31.57 40.82 10.68
N VAL A 178 -32.28 40.18 9.76
CA VAL A 178 -33.63 40.59 9.38
C VAL A 178 -34.62 39.85 10.27
N VAL A 179 -35.34 40.59 11.12
CA VAL A 179 -36.45 40.07 11.94
C VAL A 179 -37.77 40.66 11.49
N TRP A 180 -38.86 39.96 11.82
CA TRP A 180 -40.21 40.41 11.51
C TRP A 180 -40.75 41.24 12.69
N ASP A 181 -41.14 42.49 12.41
CA ASP A 181 -41.72 43.39 13.43
C ASP A 181 -43.26 43.42 13.35
N LYS A 182 -43.90 43.65 14.50
CA LYS A 182 -45.36 43.80 14.60
C LYS A 182 -45.71 45.28 14.49
N ASP A 183 -46.23 45.71 13.34
CA ASP A 183 -46.80 47.05 13.22
C ASP A 183 -48.10 47.11 14.05
N GLY A 184 -48.08 47.84 15.16
CA GLY A 184 -49.14 47.84 16.17
C GLY A 184 -50.48 48.45 15.73
N SER A 185 -50.60 48.90 14.48
CA SER A 185 -51.70 49.76 14.02
C SER A 185 -52.77 49.10 13.15
N THR A 186 -52.67 47.82 12.79
CA THR A 186 -53.63 47.23 11.83
C THR A 186 -53.99 45.77 12.14
N PRO A 187 -55.29 45.41 12.25
CA PRO A 187 -55.72 44.02 12.23
C PRO A 187 -55.67 43.52 10.78
N LEU A 188 -54.55 42.94 10.34
CA LEU A 188 -54.40 42.41 8.99
C LEU A 188 -54.10 40.89 9.00
N PRO A 189 -54.66 40.14 8.02
CA PRO A 189 -54.39 38.71 7.81
C PRO A 189 -52.94 38.46 7.33
N PRO A 190 -52.43 37.22 7.41
CA PRO A 190 -51.03 36.93 7.16
C PRO A 190 -50.76 36.87 5.66
N HIS A 191 -49.58 37.37 5.27
CA HIS A 191 -49.06 37.51 3.90
C HIS A 191 -49.53 38.75 3.11
N SER A 192 -49.03 39.92 3.49
CA SER A 192 -48.44 40.84 2.48
C SER A 192 -47.66 42.03 3.07
N ASN A 193 -47.88 42.45 4.32
CA ASN A 193 -47.32 43.75 4.79
C ASN A 193 -46.43 43.67 6.04
N LEU A 194 -45.72 42.54 6.26
CA LEU A 194 -44.71 42.52 7.33
C LEU A 194 -43.53 43.42 6.94
N LYS A 195 -43.30 44.47 7.74
CA LYS A 195 -42.07 45.27 7.62
C LYS A 195 -40.93 44.43 8.17
N LYS A 196 -40.00 44.07 7.29
CA LYS A 196 -38.69 43.54 7.68
C LYS A 196 -37.97 44.63 8.47
N LYS A 197 -37.48 44.29 9.66
CA LYS A 197 -36.66 45.16 10.50
C LYS A 197 -35.27 44.58 10.60
N ASN A 198 -34.28 45.42 10.33
CA ASN A 198 -32.89 45.09 10.56
C ASN A 198 -32.60 45.28 12.05
N MET A 199 -32.09 44.24 12.69
CA MET A 199 -31.67 44.25 14.08
C MET A 199 -30.23 43.82 14.18
N ASP A 200 -29.46 44.60 14.90
CA ASP A 200 -28.05 44.31 15.14
C ASP A 200 -27.88 43.38 16.34
N LEU A 201 -27.40 42.17 16.08
CA LEU A 201 -27.08 41.16 17.09
C LEU A 201 -25.58 41.05 17.28
N TRP A 202 -25.17 40.95 18.55
CA TRP A 202 -23.81 40.57 18.91
C TRP A 202 -23.73 39.05 19.05
N TYR A 203 -22.77 38.44 18.36
CA TYR A 203 -22.43 37.03 18.51
C TYR A 203 -21.13 36.91 19.30
N GLU A 204 -21.06 35.93 20.19
CA GLU A 204 -19.89 35.61 20.98
C GLU A 204 -19.47 34.16 20.74
N VAL A 205 -18.18 33.92 20.55
CA VAL A 205 -17.60 32.58 20.45
C VAL A 205 -17.59 31.93 21.84
N LYS A 206 -18.43 30.91 22.02
CA LYS A 206 -18.63 30.20 23.29
C LYS A 206 -17.67 29.04 23.49
N SER A 207 -17.27 28.37 22.43
CA SER A 207 -16.24 27.33 22.48
C SER A 207 -15.49 27.24 21.15
N ILE A 208 -14.21 26.92 21.25
CA ILE A 208 -13.38 26.51 20.12
C ILE A 208 -12.99 25.07 20.42
N THR A 209 -13.48 24.15 19.62
CA THR A 209 -13.21 22.72 19.78
C THR A 209 -12.39 22.26 18.60
N TYR A 210 -11.15 21.85 18.81
CA TYR A 210 -10.41 21.14 17.76
C TYR A 210 -11.14 19.82 17.50
N ILE A 211 -11.41 19.53 16.23
CA ILE A 211 -11.99 18.28 15.75
C ILE A 211 -10.88 17.54 14.99
N PRO A 212 -10.06 16.73 15.70
CA PRO A 212 -8.91 16.03 15.12
C PRO A 212 -9.25 15.22 13.88
N GLU A 213 -10.46 14.65 13.84
CA GLU A 213 -10.97 13.76 12.79
C GLU A 213 -11.01 14.42 11.41
N TYR A 214 -11.10 15.74 11.38
CA TYR A 214 -11.20 16.53 10.16
C TYR A 214 -10.12 17.62 10.08
N ASN A 215 -9.19 17.60 11.04
CA ASN A 215 -8.10 18.55 11.18
C ASN A 215 -8.56 20.03 11.14
N TYR A 216 -9.70 20.35 11.76
CA TYR A 216 -10.20 21.72 11.83
C TYR A 216 -10.67 22.09 13.23
N TYR A 217 -10.75 23.38 13.50
CA TYR A 217 -11.34 23.96 14.69
C TYR A 217 -12.81 24.28 14.42
N GLN A 218 -13.70 23.73 15.24
CA GLN A 218 -15.10 24.09 15.27
C GLN A 218 -15.34 25.23 16.25
N TYR A 219 -15.81 26.34 15.72
CA TYR A 219 -16.20 27.53 16.46
C TYR A 219 -17.69 27.48 16.70
N LYS A 220 -18.10 27.31 17.96
CA LYS A 220 -19.50 27.47 18.38
C LYS A 220 -19.70 28.90 18.84
N TYR A 221 -20.56 29.64 18.16
CA TYR A 221 -20.90 31.02 18.53
C TYR A 221 -22.41 31.21 18.59
N GLN A 222 -22.84 32.12 19.46
CA GLN A 222 -24.24 32.35 19.74
C GLN A 222 -24.52 33.84 19.92
N SER A 223 -25.71 34.28 19.53
CA SER A 223 -26.11 35.67 19.72
C SER A 223 -26.40 35.97 21.19
N ASP A 224 -26.32 37.24 21.55
CA ASP A 224 -27.00 37.76 22.73
C ASP A 224 -28.51 37.47 22.64
N PRO A 225 -29.20 37.37 23.79
CA PRO A 225 -30.65 37.31 23.83
C PRO A 225 -31.29 38.53 23.15
N TYR A 226 -32.33 38.31 22.34
CA TYR A 226 -33.10 39.34 21.66
C TYR A 226 -34.59 38.99 21.63
N ASP A 227 -35.42 40.02 21.48
CA ASP A 227 -36.86 39.87 21.40
C ASP A 227 -37.31 39.89 19.93
N TYR A 228 -38.18 38.96 19.54
CA TYR A 228 -38.75 38.96 18.18
C TYR A 228 -40.15 38.34 18.15
N TYR A 229 -40.94 38.72 17.13
CA TYR A 229 -42.26 38.16 16.92
C TYR A 229 -42.18 36.95 16.00
N THR A 230 -42.74 35.82 16.44
CA THR A 230 -43.00 34.65 15.62
C THR A 230 -44.47 34.54 15.29
N TYR A 231 -44.74 33.85 14.19
CA TYR A 231 -46.07 33.53 13.73
C TYR A 231 -46.40 32.08 14.04
N GLU A 232 -47.57 31.82 14.61
CA GLU A 232 -48.06 30.46 14.83
C GLU A 232 -49.40 30.25 14.12
N GLU A 233 -49.47 29.18 13.33
CA GLU A 233 -50.69 28.62 12.73
C GLU A 233 -51.16 27.40 13.51
N LYS A 234 -52.45 27.31 13.78
CA LYS A 234 -53.09 26.07 14.23
C LYS A 234 -54.28 25.73 13.36
N VAL A 235 -54.40 24.46 13.00
CA VAL A 235 -55.57 23.92 12.30
C VAL A 235 -56.38 23.07 13.26
N GLN A 236 -57.69 23.27 13.30
CA GLN A 236 -58.61 22.44 14.08
C GLN A 236 -59.65 21.81 13.16
N SER A 237 -59.88 20.51 13.35
CA SER A 237 -60.85 19.74 12.56
C SER A 237 -62.14 19.53 13.35
N ILE A 238 -63.28 19.68 12.68
CA ILE A 238 -64.62 19.42 13.19
C ILE A 238 -65.20 18.22 12.42
N GLU A 239 -65.38 17.08 13.08
CA GLU A 239 -65.93 15.86 12.48
C GLU A 239 -67.45 15.98 12.23
N ASN A 240 -67.96 15.26 11.21
CA ASN A 240 -69.37 15.18 10.77
C ASN A 240 -69.97 16.50 10.23
N CYS A 241 -69.13 17.37 9.68
CA CYS A 241 -69.54 18.64 9.07
C CYS A 241 -69.87 18.45 7.58
N ASN A 242 -71.06 18.89 7.13
CA ASN A 242 -71.50 18.77 5.72
C ASN A 242 -71.08 19.96 4.85
N SER A 243 -70.92 21.13 5.47
CA SER A 243 -70.40 22.37 4.89
C SER A 243 -69.89 23.26 6.02
N CYS A 244 -69.06 24.24 5.71
CA CYS A 244 -68.53 25.20 6.69
C CYS A 244 -69.62 25.93 7.50
N GLY A 245 -70.82 26.08 6.92
CA GLY A 245 -72.01 26.65 7.56
C GLY A 245 -72.84 25.68 8.43
N SER A 246 -72.50 24.38 8.47
CA SER A 246 -73.24 23.38 9.26
C SER A 246 -72.90 23.35 10.76
N ASP A 247 -72.00 24.23 11.19
CA ASP A 247 -71.73 24.55 12.59
C ASP A 247 -72.93 25.27 13.21
N LYS A 248 -73.79 24.52 13.94
CA LYS A 248 -75.02 25.07 14.55
C LYS A 248 -74.78 25.79 15.87
N GLU A 249 -73.60 25.65 16.44
CA GLU A 249 -73.16 26.54 17.49
C GLU A 249 -72.65 27.80 16.80
N LYS A 250 -73.41 28.90 16.83
CA LYS A 250 -72.95 30.24 16.43
C LYS A 250 -71.83 30.77 17.34
N SER A 251 -70.94 29.89 17.76
CA SER A 251 -69.93 30.08 18.77
C SER A 251 -68.60 29.72 18.12
N PRO A 252 -67.85 30.70 17.58
CA PRO A 252 -66.42 30.49 17.49
C PRO A 252 -65.99 30.19 18.93
N PHE A 253 -65.44 28.99 19.20
CA PHE A 253 -64.85 28.64 20.50
C PHE A 253 -64.19 29.88 21.13
N PRO A 254 -64.42 30.13 22.43
CA PRO A 254 -64.54 31.44 23.06
C PRO A 254 -63.52 32.45 22.54
N ARG A 255 -63.94 33.72 22.39
CA ARG A 255 -63.14 34.92 22.06
C ARG A 255 -61.76 35.04 22.74
N THR A 256 -61.44 34.17 23.69
CA THR A 256 -60.13 33.94 24.26
C THR A 256 -59.92 32.44 24.48
N TRP A 257 -59.45 31.70 23.47
CA TRP A 257 -58.64 30.52 23.75
C TRP A 257 -57.49 31.00 24.65
N THR A 258 -57.32 30.42 25.83
CA THR A 258 -56.28 30.81 26.78
C THR A 258 -54.92 30.80 26.07
N GLY A 259 -54.39 31.99 25.76
CA GLY A 259 -53.16 32.14 24.97
C GLY A 259 -53.20 33.11 23.77
N GLY A 260 -54.30 33.85 23.55
CA GLY A 260 -54.30 35.02 22.64
C GLY A 260 -54.39 34.73 21.13
N PHE A 261 -54.82 33.52 20.74
CA PHE A 261 -55.21 33.23 19.35
C PHE A 261 -56.48 33.98 18.96
N ARG A 262 -56.53 34.50 17.73
CA ARG A 262 -57.72 35.20 17.19
C ARG A 262 -58.23 34.48 15.95
N THR A 263 -59.54 34.33 15.85
CA THR A 263 -60.26 34.01 14.61
C THR A 263 -60.59 35.31 13.87
N TYR A 264 -60.56 35.28 12.54
CA TYR A 264 -60.92 36.44 11.71
C TYR A 264 -62.38 36.28 11.27
N PHE A 265 -63.34 36.65 12.14
CA PHE A 265 -64.74 36.86 11.75
C PHE A 265 -65.35 37.94 12.64
N ALA A 266 -65.78 39.06 12.05
CA ALA A 266 -66.44 40.15 12.78
C ALA A 266 -67.97 40.05 12.76
N GLY A 267 -68.58 39.18 11.93
CA GLY A 267 -70.04 39.02 11.82
C GLY A 267 -70.48 37.83 10.96
N GLU A 268 -71.79 37.59 10.89
CA GLU A 268 -72.41 36.44 10.18
C GLU A 268 -72.16 36.48 8.65
N ASP A 269 -72.06 37.67 8.05
CA ASP A 269 -71.84 37.81 6.59
C ASP A 269 -70.41 37.41 6.16
N GLU A 270 -69.41 37.67 7.00
CA GLU A 270 -68.02 37.24 6.81
C GLU A 270 -67.85 35.72 7.02
N TYR A 271 -68.78 35.08 7.71
CA TYR A 271 -68.76 33.64 7.98
C TYR A 271 -69.20 32.82 6.76
N GLU A 272 -70.22 33.29 6.05
CA GLU A 272 -70.80 32.64 4.87
C GLU A 272 -70.05 33.04 3.56
N ASN A 273 -69.48 34.24 3.50
CA ASN A 273 -68.77 34.75 2.32
C ASN A 273 -67.39 35.37 2.67
N PRO A 274 -66.41 34.55 3.08
CA PRO A 274 -65.20 34.99 3.78
C PRO A 274 -64.19 35.80 2.95
N TYR A 275 -64.41 35.94 1.65
CA TYR A 275 -63.61 36.81 0.79
C TYR A 275 -64.40 38.02 0.26
N GLY A 276 -65.68 38.18 0.61
CA GLY A 276 -66.50 39.33 0.21
C GLY A 276 -66.57 39.58 -1.31
N GLY A 277 -66.29 38.56 -2.13
CA GLY A 277 -66.16 38.67 -3.59
C GLY A 277 -64.74 39.01 -4.12
N ASP A 278 -63.75 39.28 -3.26
CA ASP A 278 -62.37 39.57 -3.65
C ASP A 278 -61.53 38.29 -3.81
N SER A 279 -61.26 37.90 -5.06
CA SER A 279 -60.53 36.68 -5.42
C SER A 279 -59.05 36.66 -4.97
N SER A 280 -58.47 37.81 -4.63
CA SER A 280 -57.11 37.90 -4.10
C SER A 280 -56.97 37.35 -2.66
N LYS A 281 -58.11 37.23 -1.96
CA LYS A 281 -58.20 36.77 -0.56
C LYS A 281 -58.56 35.28 -0.45
N LYS A 282 -58.67 34.58 -1.59
CA LYS A 282 -59.13 33.18 -1.69
C LYS A 282 -58.22 32.17 -0.99
N ASN A 283 -56.96 32.53 -0.75
CA ASN A 283 -55.98 31.70 -0.04
C ASN A 283 -55.90 32.01 1.47
N TRP A 284 -56.63 33.02 1.96
CA TRP A 284 -56.51 33.55 3.32
C TRP A 284 -57.44 32.84 4.31
N TRP A 285 -58.46 32.17 3.79
CA TRP A 285 -59.33 31.25 4.50
C TRP A 285 -59.58 30.06 3.57
N SER A 286 -59.46 28.86 4.11
CA SER A 286 -59.85 27.64 3.42
C SER A 286 -60.56 26.77 4.42
N CYS A 287 -61.90 26.84 4.42
CA CYS A 287 -62.67 25.76 4.98
C CYS A 287 -62.90 24.75 3.87
N VAL A 288 -62.20 23.62 4.01
CA VAL A 288 -62.30 22.52 3.07
C VAL A 288 -63.26 21.52 3.69
N SER A 289 -64.40 21.28 3.03
CA SER A 289 -65.19 20.10 3.32
C SER A 289 -64.45 18.91 2.73
N ASN A 290 -63.62 18.27 3.54
CA ASN A 290 -62.92 17.09 3.11
C ASN A 290 -63.87 15.90 3.24
N LEU A 291 -64.23 15.32 2.10
CA LEU A 291 -64.83 14.00 2.09
C LEU A 291 -63.69 12.99 1.97
N GLN A 292 -63.37 12.31 3.07
CA GLN A 292 -62.58 11.10 2.92
C GLN A 292 -63.54 10.02 2.43
N VAL A 293 -63.77 9.96 1.11
CA VAL A 293 -64.34 8.77 0.46
C VAL A 293 -63.48 7.62 0.94
N GLY A 294 -64.08 6.57 1.49
CA GLY A 294 -63.43 5.40 2.03
C GLY A 294 -62.29 5.01 1.11
N LYS A 295 -61.07 5.35 1.51
CA LYS A 295 -59.93 5.08 0.66
C LYS A 295 -59.80 3.56 0.65
N PRO A 296 -59.71 2.91 -0.53
CA PRO A 296 -59.19 1.55 -0.56
C PRO A 296 -57.87 1.55 0.23
N PRO A 297 -57.55 0.45 0.95
CA PRO A 297 -56.46 0.41 1.92
C PRO A 297 -55.23 1.14 1.37
N CYS A 298 -54.89 2.25 2.02
CA CYS A 298 -53.83 3.10 1.53
C CYS A 298 -52.47 2.48 1.88
N TRP A 299 -51.59 2.48 0.89
CA TRP A 299 -50.17 2.21 1.04
C TRP A 299 -49.52 3.50 1.53
N ASP A 300 -49.49 3.72 2.84
CA ASP A 300 -48.79 4.86 3.43
C ASP A 300 -47.39 4.42 3.88
N TYR A 301 -46.37 5.02 3.28
CA TYR A 301 -44.97 4.67 3.52
C TYR A 301 -44.44 5.46 4.72
N GLU A 302 -44.64 4.95 5.93
CA GLU A 302 -43.96 5.50 7.11
C GLU A 302 -42.72 4.65 7.44
N TYR A 303 -41.54 5.17 7.08
CA TYR A 303 -40.25 4.54 7.39
C TYR A 303 -39.98 4.65 8.89
N SER A 304 -40.32 3.61 9.66
CA SER A 304 -39.88 3.50 11.06
C SER A 304 -39.04 2.24 11.25
N TRP A 305 -37.81 2.45 11.70
CA TRP A 305 -36.80 1.41 11.91
C TRP A 305 -36.90 0.90 13.35
N ARG A 306 -37.07 -0.42 13.57
CA ARG A 306 -37.01 -1.05 14.91
C ARG A 306 -36.25 -2.37 14.90
N THR A 307 -35.62 -2.67 16.03
CA THR A 307 -34.61 -3.73 16.22
C THR A 307 -35.27 -5.09 16.36
N TYR A 308 -34.77 -6.09 15.64
CA TYR A 308 -35.15 -7.49 15.89
C TYR A 308 -33.94 -8.42 15.69
N SER A 309 -33.73 -9.34 16.63
CA SER A 309 -32.71 -10.39 16.58
C SER A 309 -33.40 -11.76 16.58
N GLY A 310 -33.20 -12.59 15.54
CA GLY A 310 -33.71 -13.97 15.50
C GLY A 310 -33.24 -14.78 14.27
N PRO A 311 -33.26 -16.13 14.33
CA PRO A 311 -32.78 -17.01 13.24
C PRO A 311 -33.60 -16.87 11.95
N GLN A 312 -32.97 -17.11 10.80
CA GLN A 312 -33.65 -17.13 9.49
C GLN A 312 -34.80 -18.17 9.48
N GLY A 313 -35.99 -17.74 9.04
CA GLY A 313 -37.13 -18.62 8.74
C GLY A 313 -38.35 -18.52 9.67
N THR A 314 -38.34 -17.70 10.72
CA THR A 314 -39.56 -17.46 11.51
C THR A 314 -40.38 -16.31 10.92
N ALA A 315 -41.65 -16.57 10.60
CA ALA A 315 -42.60 -15.54 10.21
C ALA A 315 -42.69 -14.47 11.32
N CYS A 316 -42.72 -13.20 10.92
CA CYS A 316 -42.84 -12.04 11.80
C CYS A 316 -44.07 -12.24 12.73
N LYS A 317 -43.84 -12.60 14.01
CA LYS A 317 -44.93 -12.90 14.96
C LYS A 317 -45.76 -11.63 15.20
N THR A 318 -47.07 -11.78 15.14
CA THR A 318 -48.06 -10.75 15.45
C THR A 318 -47.88 -10.22 16.88
N GLN A 319 -47.73 -8.90 17.04
CA GLN A 319 -47.98 -8.21 18.30
C GLN A 319 -49.10 -7.20 18.09
N GLY A 320 -50.21 -7.37 18.81
CA GLY A 320 -51.36 -6.46 18.79
C GLY A 320 -52.43 -6.79 17.74
N PRO A 321 -53.47 -5.94 17.63
CA PRO A 321 -54.69 -6.24 16.86
C PRO A 321 -54.52 -6.10 15.34
N TYR A 322 -53.33 -5.88 14.80
CA TYR A 322 -53.11 -5.59 13.37
C TYR A 322 -52.54 -6.80 12.63
N GLU A 323 -52.96 -7.00 11.38
CA GLU A 323 -52.49 -8.09 10.50
C GLU A 323 -51.39 -7.60 9.54
N TYR A 324 -50.31 -8.37 9.46
CA TYR A 324 -49.20 -8.14 8.54
C TYR A 324 -49.53 -8.76 7.19
N VAL A 325 -49.49 -7.97 6.11
CA VAL A 325 -49.69 -8.49 4.75
C VAL A 325 -48.54 -8.01 3.87
N GLY A 326 -47.53 -8.87 3.70
CA GLY A 326 -46.36 -8.63 2.85
C GLY A 326 -45.12 -9.38 3.33
N PRO A 327 -44.17 -9.73 2.44
CA PRO A 327 -42.89 -10.28 2.85
C PRO A 327 -42.13 -9.22 3.66
N CYS A 328 -41.64 -9.59 4.84
CA CYS A 328 -40.71 -8.74 5.60
C CYS A 328 -39.47 -8.51 4.71
N TYR A 329 -39.24 -7.28 4.23
CA TYR A 329 -38.08 -7.02 3.37
C TYR A 329 -36.81 -7.01 4.20
N GLU A 330 -35.88 -7.88 3.82
CA GLU A 330 -34.50 -7.87 4.26
C GLU A 330 -33.78 -6.67 3.64
N VAL A 331 -33.43 -5.66 4.45
CA VAL A 331 -32.50 -4.61 4.02
C VAL A 331 -31.08 -4.99 4.46
N SER A 332 -30.72 -6.19 4.04
CA SER A 332 -29.39 -6.82 3.98
C SER A 332 -29.74 -8.11 3.26
N VAL A 333 -29.33 -8.40 2.03
CA VAL A 333 -28.01 -8.91 1.62
C VAL A 333 -27.92 -8.79 0.08
N TYR A 334 -26.70 -8.74 -0.48
CA TYR A 334 -26.30 -8.95 -1.88
C TYR A 334 -27.36 -9.35 -2.94
N TYR A 335 -27.23 -8.76 -4.14
CA TYR A 335 -27.50 -9.43 -5.41
C TYR A 335 -26.34 -9.25 -6.41
N TYR A 336 -25.68 -10.35 -6.79
CA TYR A 336 -24.94 -10.45 -8.05
C TYR A 336 -25.95 -10.74 -9.17
N PRO A 337 -25.70 -10.33 -10.43
CA PRO A 337 -26.72 -10.33 -11.48
C PRO A 337 -27.30 -11.72 -11.73
N ILE A 338 -28.64 -11.85 -11.70
CA ILE A 338 -29.33 -12.90 -12.45
C ILE A 338 -29.44 -12.44 -13.90
N GLY A 339 -28.82 -13.21 -14.79
CA GLY A 339 -29.33 -13.48 -16.13
C GLY A 339 -29.52 -15.00 -16.27
N SER A 340 -30.27 -15.45 -17.27
CA SER A 340 -30.62 -16.87 -17.51
C SER A 340 -29.43 -17.81 -17.77
N SER A 341 -28.20 -17.32 -17.69
CA SER A 341 -26.96 -18.04 -17.99
C SER A 341 -25.90 -18.00 -16.87
N ALA A 342 -26.21 -17.51 -15.66
CA ALA A 342 -25.24 -17.50 -14.56
C ALA A 342 -25.26 -18.81 -13.73
N PRO A 343 -24.11 -19.47 -13.49
CA PRO A 343 -24.05 -20.73 -12.76
C PRO A 343 -24.35 -20.55 -11.26
N ALA A 344 -25.01 -21.56 -10.66
CA ALA A 344 -25.35 -21.60 -9.24
C ALA A 344 -24.08 -21.54 -8.37
N LEU A 345 -24.10 -20.69 -7.32
CA LEU A 345 -22.97 -20.55 -6.40
C LEU A 345 -22.98 -21.65 -5.30
N PRO A 346 -21.81 -22.05 -4.77
CA PRO A 346 -21.67 -23.17 -3.84
C PRO A 346 -22.09 -22.85 -2.39
N PHE A 347 -22.43 -23.90 -1.64
CA PHE A 347 -22.90 -23.87 -0.24
C PHE A 347 -21.82 -23.47 0.79
N ASP A 348 -20.56 -23.29 0.39
CA ASP A 348 -19.40 -23.11 1.28
C ASP A 348 -19.31 -21.68 1.89
N PRO A 349 -19.35 -21.51 3.22
CA PRO A 349 -19.19 -20.22 3.90
C PRO A 349 -17.78 -19.61 3.80
N VAL A 350 -16.75 -20.35 3.38
CA VAL A 350 -15.37 -19.85 3.19
C VAL A 350 -15.24 -18.96 1.94
N LEU A 351 -16.15 -19.10 0.96
CA LEU A 351 -16.17 -18.31 -0.27
C LEU A 351 -17.01 -17.01 -0.16
N ARG A 352 -17.39 -16.63 1.07
CA ARG A 352 -18.18 -15.42 1.34
C ARG A 352 -17.25 -14.31 1.87
N PRO A 353 -17.07 -13.17 1.18
CA PRO A 353 -16.19 -12.12 1.67
C PRO A 353 -16.83 -11.42 2.86
N HIS A 354 -16.17 -11.50 4.02
CA HIS A 354 -16.53 -10.84 5.27
C HIS A 354 -15.52 -9.75 5.63
N THR A 355 -15.93 -8.70 6.36
CA THR A 355 -15.05 -7.61 6.83
C THR A 355 -15.34 -7.24 8.27
N TRP A 356 -14.30 -7.07 9.09
CA TRP A 356 -14.37 -6.63 10.50
C TRP A 356 -13.25 -5.65 10.83
N SER A 357 -13.57 -4.72 11.72
CA SER A 357 -12.68 -3.61 12.09
C SER A 357 -13.11 -2.99 13.42
N TYR A 358 -12.22 -2.16 13.95
CA TYR A 358 -12.21 -1.59 15.29
C TYR A 358 -13.41 -0.68 15.63
N PHE A 359 -14.02 -0.85 16.81
CA PHE A 359 -15.11 0.01 17.28
C PHE A 359 -15.12 0.26 18.81
N LYS A 360 -15.48 1.49 19.19
CA LYS A 360 -15.72 1.96 20.57
C LYS A 360 -17.18 1.73 20.98
N ILE A 361 -17.46 0.62 21.67
CA ILE A 361 -18.80 0.32 22.21
C ILE A 361 -18.99 1.09 23.54
N LYS A 362 -19.38 2.38 23.45
CA LYS A 362 -19.77 3.27 24.58
C LYS A 362 -18.63 3.78 25.47
N GLU A 363 -18.97 4.85 26.19
CA GLU A 363 -18.11 5.68 27.05
C GLU A 363 -17.45 4.87 28.19
N ASN A 364 -16.29 4.29 27.90
CA ASN A 364 -15.05 4.33 28.70
C ASN A 364 -14.07 3.31 28.12
N GLY A 365 -13.08 3.81 27.36
CA GLY A 365 -12.02 3.00 26.77
C GLY A 365 -12.41 2.26 25.49
N TRP A 366 -11.42 1.98 24.66
CA TRP A 366 -11.57 1.06 23.55
C TRP A 366 -11.47 -0.38 24.08
N PRO A 367 -12.43 -1.28 23.76
CA PRO A 367 -12.36 -2.64 24.25
C PRO A 367 -11.09 -3.32 23.71
N GLU A 368 -10.35 -4.03 24.57
CA GLU A 368 -9.38 -5.00 24.06
C GLU A 368 -10.11 -6.03 23.20
N SER A 369 -9.43 -6.50 22.15
CA SER A 369 -9.93 -7.61 21.33
C SER A 369 -10.45 -8.75 22.23
N ASN A 370 -11.68 -9.23 22.04
CA ASN A 370 -12.08 -10.55 22.57
C ASN A 370 -11.48 -11.70 21.74
N GLN A 371 -10.45 -11.43 20.94
CA GLN A 371 -9.74 -12.49 20.22
C GLN A 371 -9.13 -13.46 21.24
N PRO A 372 -9.37 -14.77 21.09
CA PRO A 372 -8.75 -15.79 21.94
C PRO A 372 -7.21 -15.76 21.78
N ALA A 373 -6.51 -16.27 22.78
CA ALA A 373 -5.05 -16.36 22.76
C ALA A 373 -4.54 -17.11 21.52
N GLU A 374 -3.36 -16.70 21.06
CA GLU A 374 -2.80 -16.87 19.70
C GLU A 374 -3.47 -15.98 18.64
N TYR A 375 -2.87 -14.79 18.42
CA TYR A 375 -3.29 -13.80 17.41
C TYR A 375 -2.93 -14.21 15.97
N TYR A 376 -2.12 -15.27 15.81
CA TYR A 376 -1.70 -15.84 14.52
C TYR A 376 -1.82 -17.38 14.53
N PRO A 377 -2.33 -17.99 13.44
CA PRO A 377 -3.00 -17.35 12.33
C PRO A 377 -4.33 -16.77 12.82
N ALA A 378 -4.68 -15.58 12.35
CA ALA A 378 -5.99 -15.02 12.64
C ALA A 378 -7.07 -16.00 12.16
N ARG A 379 -8.08 -16.26 13.01
CA ARG A 379 -9.14 -17.22 12.70
C ARG A 379 -9.92 -16.80 11.45
N THR A 380 -10.09 -17.71 10.51
CA THR A 380 -11.06 -17.61 9.42
C THR A 380 -12.42 -18.10 9.92
N GLY A 381 -13.44 -17.24 10.07
CA GLY A 381 -14.75 -17.72 10.58
C GLY A 381 -15.83 -16.68 10.82
N ILE A 382 -17.07 -17.15 11.07
CA ILE A 382 -18.29 -16.34 11.20
C ILE A 382 -18.25 -15.51 12.51
N PRO A 383 -18.37 -14.17 12.43
CA PRO A 383 -18.09 -13.23 13.52
C PRO A 383 -19.18 -13.17 14.58
N GLU A 384 -20.38 -13.68 14.26
CA GLU A 384 -21.54 -13.71 15.16
C GLU A 384 -21.34 -14.66 16.34
N ILE A 385 -20.36 -15.57 16.25
CA ILE A 385 -20.07 -16.57 17.27
C ILE A 385 -18.80 -16.20 18.07
N ASP A 386 -17.83 -15.52 17.46
CA ASP A 386 -16.46 -15.39 18.00
C ASP A 386 -16.06 -13.98 18.50
N ASN A 387 -16.88 -12.93 18.35
CA ASN A 387 -16.54 -11.55 18.78
C ASN A 387 -15.16 -11.05 18.30
N ASN A 388 -14.76 -11.42 17.08
CA ASN A 388 -13.49 -10.99 16.49
C ASN A 388 -13.58 -9.52 16.02
N ASN A 389 -12.85 -8.63 16.69
CA ASN A 389 -12.86 -7.18 16.41
C ASN A 389 -11.87 -6.75 15.30
N PHE A 390 -11.13 -7.68 14.69
CA PHE A 390 -10.05 -7.41 13.74
C PHE A 390 -10.05 -8.35 12.54
N PHE A 391 -9.66 -7.80 11.39
CA PHE A 391 -9.51 -8.52 10.14
C PHE A 391 -8.04 -8.54 9.72
N PHE A 392 -7.45 -9.73 9.71
CA PHE A 392 -6.14 -10.00 9.15
C PHE A 392 -6.29 -11.06 8.07
N ILE A 393 -5.83 -10.75 6.87
CA ILE A 393 -5.47 -11.77 5.89
C ILE A 393 -4.08 -12.27 6.30
N ASN A 394 -4.01 -13.54 6.69
CA ASN A 394 -2.77 -14.17 7.14
C ASN A 394 -1.76 -14.32 6.01
N PHE A 395 -0.49 -14.46 6.38
CA PHE A 395 0.57 -14.83 5.44
C PHE A 395 0.38 -16.28 4.95
N PRO A 396 0.78 -16.59 3.70
CA PRO A 396 0.92 -17.98 3.28
C PRO A 396 1.98 -18.71 4.14
N GLU A 397 1.83 -20.04 4.31
CA GLU A 397 2.78 -20.83 5.12
C GLU A 397 4.17 -20.92 4.45
N ILE A 398 5.22 -21.11 5.26
CA ILE A 398 6.63 -20.99 4.86
C ILE A 398 7.08 -22.12 3.90
N ASP A 399 6.39 -23.26 3.89
CA ASP A 399 6.67 -24.44 3.04
C ASP A 399 5.85 -24.44 1.73
N ASP A 400 5.24 -23.31 1.39
CA ASP A 400 4.43 -23.21 0.18
C ASP A 400 5.32 -22.98 -1.04
N SER A 401 5.93 -24.07 -1.52
CA SER A 401 6.67 -24.16 -2.79
C SER A 401 5.89 -23.70 -4.03
N LEU A 402 4.63 -23.27 -3.85
CA LEU A 402 3.69 -22.83 -4.87
C LEU A 402 3.29 -21.35 -4.76
N ASN A 403 3.83 -20.59 -3.79
CA ASN A 403 3.61 -19.15 -3.68
C ASN A 403 2.11 -18.82 -3.76
N ASN A 404 1.32 -19.43 -2.87
CA ASN A 404 -0.11 -19.62 -3.07
C ASN A 404 -0.88 -18.32 -3.40
N TYR A 405 -1.31 -18.26 -4.67
CA TYR A 405 -2.08 -17.18 -5.27
C TYR A 405 -3.36 -16.85 -4.49
N GLN A 406 -3.90 -17.76 -3.68
CA GLN A 406 -5.19 -17.57 -2.99
C GLN A 406 -5.22 -16.33 -2.07
N THR A 407 -4.19 -16.09 -1.26
CA THR A 407 -4.13 -14.92 -0.37
C THR A 407 -4.06 -13.62 -1.17
N ARG A 408 -3.31 -13.62 -2.27
CA ARG A 408 -3.16 -12.47 -3.15
C ARG A 408 -4.45 -12.16 -3.91
N GLU A 409 -5.15 -13.19 -4.39
CA GLU A 409 -6.46 -13.03 -5.02
C GLU A 409 -7.53 -12.60 -4.01
N GLN A 410 -7.44 -13.02 -2.74
CA GLN A 410 -8.28 -12.49 -1.66
C GLN A 410 -8.03 -10.99 -1.44
N ILE A 411 -6.77 -10.55 -1.35
CA ILE A 411 -6.43 -9.12 -1.24
C ILE A 411 -6.92 -8.35 -2.46
N LYS A 412 -6.72 -8.87 -3.68
CA LYS A 412 -7.23 -8.24 -4.92
C LYS A 412 -8.75 -8.11 -4.92
N THR A 413 -9.46 -9.10 -4.35
CA THR A 413 -10.91 -9.04 -4.19
C THR A 413 -11.33 -7.91 -3.24
N LEU A 414 -10.55 -7.65 -2.18
CA LEU A 414 -10.79 -6.51 -1.28
C LEU A 414 -10.46 -5.15 -1.91
N LEU A 415 -9.58 -5.13 -2.90
CA LEU A 415 -9.19 -3.94 -3.65
C LEU A 415 -10.01 -3.76 -4.94
N ASP A 416 -11.15 -4.45 -5.08
CA ASP A 416 -11.96 -4.35 -6.30
C ASP A 416 -12.62 -2.97 -6.44
N LEU A 417 -12.16 -2.23 -7.45
CA LEU A 417 -12.66 -0.91 -7.85
C LEU A 417 -13.66 -0.97 -9.01
N THR A 418 -14.24 -2.13 -9.30
CA THR A 418 -15.25 -2.27 -10.37
C THR A 418 -16.47 -1.39 -10.06
N PRO A 419 -16.83 -0.42 -10.92
CA PRO A 419 -17.98 0.45 -10.70
C PRO A 419 -19.31 -0.30 -10.79
N VAL A 420 -20.25 0.03 -9.91
CA VAL A 420 -21.63 -0.48 -9.85
C VAL A 420 -22.58 0.68 -9.63
N GLU A 421 -23.68 0.70 -10.38
CA GLU A 421 -24.73 1.70 -10.23
C GLU A 421 -25.68 1.32 -9.09
N ASN A 422 -25.98 2.28 -8.20
CA ASN A 422 -26.99 2.10 -7.18
C ASN A 422 -28.40 2.16 -7.80
N PRO A 423 -29.25 1.14 -7.60
CA PRO A 423 -30.54 1.05 -8.28
C PRO A 423 -31.54 2.14 -7.88
N GLU A 424 -31.46 2.66 -6.65
CA GLU A 424 -32.36 3.67 -6.08
C GLU A 424 -31.93 5.10 -6.45
N THR A 425 -30.64 5.38 -6.35
CA THR A 425 -30.11 6.75 -6.44
C THR A 425 -29.41 7.06 -7.76
N LYS A 426 -29.22 6.06 -8.62
CA LYS A 426 -28.56 6.16 -9.94
C LYS A 426 -27.12 6.67 -9.89
N LYS A 427 -26.50 6.63 -8.71
CA LYS A 427 -25.10 7.02 -8.48
C LYS A 427 -24.20 5.78 -8.45
N TRP A 428 -22.99 5.95 -8.95
CA TRP A 428 -22.00 4.89 -9.07
C TRP A 428 -21.14 4.78 -7.81
N HIS A 429 -20.75 3.55 -7.48
CA HIS A 429 -19.85 3.23 -6.37
C HIS A 429 -18.96 2.07 -6.79
N THR A 430 -17.86 1.83 -6.09
CA THR A 430 -17.02 0.64 -6.33
C THR A 430 -17.51 -0.56 -5.51
N LYS A 431 -17.33 -1.79 -6.02
CA LYS A 431 -17.71 -3.02 -5.29
C LYS A 431 -16.90 -3.20 -4.01
N LEU A 432 -17.40 -2.63 -2.92
CA LEU A 432 -17.75 -3.29 -1.66
C LEU A 432 -19.05 -2.59 -1.13
N PRO A 433 -20.11 -3.30 -0.69
CA PRO A 433 -21.46 -2.90 -1.12
C PRO A 433 -22.14 -1.69 -0.45
N VAL A 434 -22.69 -0.83 -1.31
CA VAL A 434 -24.02 -0.19 -1.27
C VAL A 434 -24.43 0.59 0.01
N LYS A 435 -24.07 1.88 -0.04
CA LYS A 435 -24.69 3.13 0.49
C LYS A 435 -25.01 3.29 1.98
N THR A 436 -24.74 4.42 2.64
CA THR A 436 -23.91 5.63 2.35
C THR A 436 -22.71 5.62 3.31
N GLY A 437 -21.49 5.81 2.82
CA GLY A 437 -20.24 5.81 3.60
C GLY A 437 -19.55 4.43 3.67
N SER A 438 -18.98 3.98 2.54
CA SER A 438 -18.21 2.73 2.28
C SER A 438 -17.48 2.12 3.51
N VAL A 439 -17.26 0.81 3.69
CA VAL A 439 -16.80 -0.21 2.73
C VAL A 439 -17.25 -1.60 3.22
N THR A 440 -18.23 -2.20 2.53
CA THR A 440 -18.91 -3.50 2.71
C THR A 440 -20.39 -3.38 3.12
N SER A 441 -21.21 -4.39 2.79
CA SER A 441 -22.69 -4.33 2.85
C SER A 441 -23.25 -4.11 4.26
N ASN A 442 -22.37 -4.09 5.26
CA ASN A 442 -22.69 -4.05 6.67
C ASN A 442 -21.67 -3.26 7.51
N THR A 443 -20.84 -2.37 6.94
CA THR A 443 -19.95 -1.50 7.76
C THR A 443 -20.16 0.00 7.50
N ILE A 444 -19.95 0.82 8.52
CA ILE A 444 -19.78 2.29 8.41
C ILE A 444 -18.36 2.62 8.88
N GLU A 445 -17.69 3.54 8.19
CA GLU A 445 -16.47 4.21 8.63
C GLU A 445 -16.51 4.71 10.09
N SER A 446 -15.37 4.54 10.78
CA SER A 446 -15.11 5.15 12.07
C SER A 446 -14.70 6.60 11.84
N PRO A 447 -15.26 7.56 12.60
CA PRO A 447 -14.75 8.93 12.58
C PRO A 447 -13.32 9.01 13.15
N TYR A 448 -12.87 7.99 13.87
CA TYR A 448 -11.55 7.95 14.51
C TYR A 448 -10.55 7.08 13.74
N THR A 449 -9.28 7.48 13.85
CA THR A 449 -8.08 6.87 13.27
C THR A 449 -7.18 6.34 14.41
N PRO A 450 -7.26 5.04 14.71
CA PRO A 450 -6.52 4.40 15.80
C PRO A 450 -5.12 3.95 15.38
N LEU A 451 -4.20 4.88 15.10
CA LEU A 451 -2.86 4.54 14.62
C LEU A 451 -2.07 3.71 15.64
N ALA A 452 -2.03 4.19 16.89
CA ALA A 452 -1.29 3.53 17.94
C ALA A 452 -1.84 2.13 18.25
N ASP A 453 -3.17 1.99 18.32
CA ASP A 453 -3.79 0.70 18.59
C ASP A 453 -3.62 -0.28 17.42
N SER A 454 -3.64 0.20 16.17
CA SER A 454 -3.38 -0.63 15.00
C SER A 454 -1.97 -1.23 15.02
N LEU A 455 -0.96 -0.42 15.34
CA LEU A 455 0.42 -0.88 15.50
C LEU A 455 0.58 -1.80 16.72
N ARG A 456 -0.09 -1.50 17.84
CA ARG A 456 -0.10 -2.37 19.02
C ARG A 456 -0.63 -3.77 18.70
N LEU A 457 -1.64 -3.87 17.85
CA LEU A 457 -2.22 -5.15 17.46
C LEU A 457 -1.36 -5.89 16.45
N ALA A 458 -0.76 -5.19 15.50
CA ALA A 458 0.29 -5.76 14.66
C ALA A 458 1.41 -6.34 15.54
N ARG A 459 1.76 -5.68 16.65
CA ARG A 459 2.73 -6.19 17.63
C ARG A 459 2.27 -7.48 18.30
N LYS A 460 1.00 -7.58 18.71
CA LYS A 460 0.43 -8.83 19.26
C LYS A 460 0.39 -9.94 18.21
N TYR A 461 0.02 -9.62 16.97
CA TYR A 461 -0.02 -10.55 15.84
C TYR A 461 1.37 -11.10 15.51
N PHE A 462 2.35 -10.22 15.28
CA PHE A 462 3.74 -10.64 15.06
C PHE A 462 4.33 -11.32 16.29
N GLY A 463 4.02 -10.88 17.51
CA GLY A 463 4.45 -11.57 18.72
C GLY A 463 3.93 -13.01 18.80
N SER A 464 2.65 -13.23 18.47
CA SER A 464 2.07 -14.56 18.39
C SER A 464 2.69 -15.39 17.27
N TYR A 465 2.90 -14.81 16.09
CA TYR A 465 3.56 -15.47 14.95
C TYR A 465 4.99 -15.90 15.28
N ILE A 466 5.76 -15.00 15.88
CA ILE A 466 7.19 -15.17 16.15
C ILE A 466 7.42 -16.11 17.32
N PHE A 467 6.64 -16.01 18.40
CA PHE A 467 6.96 -16.68 19.66
C PHE A 467 6.02 -17.83 20.02
N THR A 468 4.81 -17.90 19.44
CA THR A 468 3.79 -18.87 19.87
C THR A 468 3.44 -19.87 18.77
N TYR A 469 3.03 -19.38 17.60
CA TYR A 469 2.55 -20.24 16.51
C TYR A 469 3.68 -21.07 15.91
N LYS A 470 3.58 -22.40 16.05
CA LYS A 470 4.63 -23.36 15.67
C LYS A 470 6.02 -22.99 16.24
N GLY A 471 6.07 -22.19 17.32
CA GLY A 471 7.30 -21.66 17.91
C GLY A 471 8.03 -20.60 17.08
N GLY A 472 7.42 -20.05 16.03
CA GLY A 472 8.12 -19.27 14.99
C GLY A 472 9.16 -20.11 14.24
N ASP A 473 9.76 -19.59 13.16
CA ASP A 473 10.98 -20.22 12.64
C ASP A 473 12.20 -19.74 13.43
N ALA A 474 13.14 -20.64 13.73
CA ALA A 474 14.36 -20.30 14.48
C ALA A 474 15.10 -19.07 13.90
N PRO A 475 15.14 -18.83 12.57
CA PRO A 475 15.71 -17.62 11.98
C PRO A 475 14.96 -16.31 12.29
N THR A 476 13.65 -16.32 12.48
CA THR A 476 12.90 -15.12 12.88
C THR A 476 13.27 -14.70 14.31
N GLN A 477 13.63 -15.65 15.16
CA GLN A 477 14.10 -15.38 16.52
C GLN A 477 15.62 -15.13 16.60
N ALA A 478 16.43 -15.77 15.74
CA ALA A 478 17.89 -15.81 15.85
C ALA A 478 18.66 -15.03 14.77
N ASN A 479 18.12 -14.87 13.56
CA ASN A 479 18.82 -14.34 12.37
C ASN A 479 18.08 -13.15 11.70
N CYS A 480 17.07 -12.58 12.34
CA CYS A 480 16.38 -11.37 11.89
C CYS A 480 15.79 -11.48 10.47
N ARG A 481 15.00 -12.53 10.18
CA ARG A 481 14.19 -12.60 8.95
C ARG A 481 13.42 -11.28 8.77
N GLY A 482 13.40 -10.77 7.54
CA GLY A 482 12.69 -9.53 7.20
C GLY A 482 11.18 -9.64 7.44
N ASN A 483 10.72 -9.07 8.54
CA ASN A 483 9.31 -8.84 8.83
C ASN A 483 9.03 -7.34 8.73
N TYR A 484 8.03 -6.99 7.93
CA TYR A 484 7.78 -5.60 7.55
C TYR A 484 6.31 -5.25 7.75
N ILE A 485 6.08 -4.00 8.13
CA ILE A 485 4.78 -3.33 8.07
C ILE A 485 4.88 -2.23 7.02
N ILE A 486 3.84 -2.12 6.19
CA ILE A 486 3.60 -0.92 5.38
C ILE A 486 2.35 -0.25 5.94
N LEU A 487 2.53 0.87 6.63
CA LEU A 487 1.46 1.67 7.20
C LEU A 487 1.10 2.80 6.23
N LEU A 488 -0.08 2.73 5.63
CA LEU A 488 -0.62 3.81 4.81
C LEU A 488 -1.67 4.59 5.60
N THR A 489 -1.45 5.89 5.80
CA THR A 489 -2.36 6.78 6.55
C THR A 489 -2.09 8.26 6.19
N ASP A 490 -2.92 9.17 6.70
CA ASP A 490 -2.66 10.61 6.70
C ASP A 490 -2.04 11.13 8.02
N GLY A 491 -1.82 10.25 9.00
CA GLY A 491 -1.11 10.55 10.24
C GLY A 491 -1.97 11.15 11.36
N LEU A 492 -3.30 11.21 11.20
CA LEU A 492 -4.21 11.84 12.15
C LEU A 492 -4.63 10.90 13.28
N GLU A 493 -3.80 10.64 14.29
CA GLU A 493 -4.28 9.92 15.50
C GLU A 493 -5.49 10.66 16.11
N SER A 494 -6.56 9.92 16.38
CA SER A 494 -7.81 10.47 16.95
C SER A 494 -8.54 9.49 17.86
N ALA A 495 -7.96 8.32 18.12
CA ALA A 495 -8.52 7.32 19.02
C ALA A 495 -7.90 7.39 20.42
N ARG A 496 -6.61 7.75 20.53
CA ARG A 496 -5.91 7.95 21.80
C ARG A 496 -5.75 9.42 22.14
N PHE A 497 -5.96 9.74 23.41
CA PHE A 497 -5.81 11.09 23.94
C PHE A 497 -4.90 11.11 25.15
N LYS A 498 -4.08 12.16 25.24
CA LYS A 498 -3.24 12.49 26.37
C LYS A 498 -3.45 13.98 26.69
N ASP A 499 -3.79 14.28 27.94
CA ASP A 499 -4.06 15.65 28.40
C ASP A 499 -5.12 16.41 27.57
N GLY A 500 -6.10 15.70 27.01
CA GLY A 500 -7.19 16.29 26.22
C GLY A 500 -6.86 16.57 24.75
N GLN A 501 -5.66 16.20 24.28
CA GLN A 501 -5.24 16.26 22.88
C GLN A 501 -4.94 14.86 22.33
N PRO A 502 -4.96 14.67 21.00
CA PRO A 502 -4.53 13.40 20.42
C PRO A 502 -3.09 13.02 20.81
N ASP A 503 -2.88 11.76 21.15
CA ASP A 503 -1.58 11.24 21.57
C ASP A 503 -0.73 10.81 20.37
N TYR A 504 -0.14 11.78 19.68
CA TYR A 504 0.71 11.53 18.51
C TYR A 504 2.03 10.80 18.83
N ASP A 505 2.42 10.69 20.11
CA ASP A 505 3.60 9.93 20.52
C ASP A 505 3.31 8.43 20.63
N ALA A 506 2.05 8.03 20.83
CA ALA A 506 1.68 6.63 21.06
C ALA A 506 1.97 5.72 19.86
N ALA A 507 1.69 6.18 18.64
CA ALA A 507 1.95 5.38 17.43
C ALA A 507 3.46 5.16 17.17
N PRO A 508 4.32 6.19 17.26
CA PRO A 508 5.77 5.99 17.23
C PRO A 508 6.30 5.02 18.31
N GLU A 509 5.75 5.05 19.53
CA GLU A 509 6.16 4.12 20.58
C GLU A 509 5.76 2.67 20.29
N GLU A 510 4.59 2.44 19.69
CA GLU A 510 4.19 1.09 19.27
C GLU A 510 5.03 0.60 18.07
N ALA A 511 5.41 1.49 17.14
CA ALA A 511 6.36 1.19 16.06
C ALA A 511 7.75 0.83 16.62
N ARG A 512 8.23 1.56 17.64
CA ARG A 512 9.45 1.21 18.37
C ARG A 512 9.35 -0.17 19.01
N ALA A 513 8.24 -0.46 19.68
CA ALA A 513 8.02 -1.73 20.34
C ALA A 513 7.92 -2.91 19.35
N LEU A 514 7.44 -2.67 18.12
CA LEU A 514 7.49 -3.62 17.00
C LEU A 514 8.92 -3.89 16.53
N TYR A 515 9.72 -2.83 16.38
CA TYR A 515 11.11 -2.93 15.95
C TYR A 515 12.00 -3.60 17.01
N GLU A 516 11.72 -3.36 18.30
CA GLU A 516 12.40 -3.97 19.45
C GLU A 516 11.87 -5.35 19.85
N LEU A 517 10.81 -5.84 19.17
CA LEU A 517 10.13 -7.10 19.50
C LEU A 517 11.08 -8.30 19.50
N VAL A 518 12.02 -8.31 18.55
CA VAL A 518 13.12 -9.27 18.47
C VAL A 518 14.42 -8.48 18.56
N LYS A 519 15.36 -9.02 19.33
CA LYS A 519 16.73 -8.52 19.39
C LYS A 519 17.65 -9.58 18.83
N ASP A 520 18.65 -9.14 18.08
CA ASP A 520 19.71 -10.03 17.65
C ASP A 520 20.53 -10.53 18.86
N LYS A 521 21.44 -11.46 18.61
CA LYS A 521 22.35 -12.03 19.62
C LYS A 521 23.24 -10.98 20.34
N HIS A 522 23.28 -9.73 19.86
CA HIS A 522 24.02 -8.60 20.44
C HIS A 522 23.10 -7.61 21.16
N GLY A 523 21.80 -7.90 21.27
CA GLY A 523 20.82 -7.03 21.90
C GLY A 523 20.35 -5.87 21.02
N LYS A 524 20.72 -5.82 19.73
CA LYS A 524 20.27 -4.78 18.80
C LYS A 524 18.86 -5.13 18.29
N PRO A 525 17.93 -4.16 18.23
CA PRO A 525 16.60 -4.37 17.65
C PRO A 525 16.67 -4.83 16.20
N CYS A 526 15.96 -5.91 15.88
CA CYS A 526 15.83 -6.43 14.53
C CYS A 526 14.46 -7.10 14.29
N GLY A 527 13.45 -6.69 15.04
CA GLY A 527 12.08 -7.17 14.91
C GLY A 527 11.40 -6.66 13.64
N VAL A 528 10.22 -6.10 13.78
CA VAL A 528 9.39 -5.71 12.64
C VAL A 528 9.71 -4.29 12.21
N LYS A 529 10.19 -4.11 10.97
CA LYS A 529 10.45 -2.78 10.38
C LYS A 529 9.15 -2.15 9.86
N THR A 530 8.92 -0.86 10.11
CA THR A 530 7.65 -0.19 9.77
C THR A 530 7.85 0.93 8.76
N TYR A 531 7.62 0.63 7.47
CA TYR A 531 7.53 1.65 6.43
C TYR A 531 6.23 2.44 6.56
N VAL A 532 6.31 3.75 6.37
CA VAL A 532 5.16 4.66 6.49
C VAL A 532 4.95 5.39 5.17
N ILE A 533 3.71 5.37 4.68
CA ILE A 533 3.29 6.19 3.53
C ILE A 533 2.27 7.21 4.05
N GLY A 534 2.64 8.48 3.99
CA GLY A 534 1.77 9.62 4.26
C GLY A 534 0.99 10.01 3.01
N PHE A 535 -0.34 10.01 3.08
CA PHE A 535 -1.19 10.39 1.96
C PHE A 535 -2.01 11.65 2.24
N GLY A 536 -1.68 12.74 1.54
CA GLY A 536 -2.39 14.01 1.57
C GLY A 536 -1.49 15.17 1.16
N LYS A 537 -2.09 16.29 0.75
CA LYS A 537 -1.38 17.55 0.50
C LYS A 537 -1.23 18.32 1.80
N GLY A 538 -0.06 18.91 2.00
CA GLY A 538 0.18 19.81 3.13
C GLY A 538 -0.09 19.15 4.49
N LEU A 539 0.45 17.94 4.71
CA LEU A 539 0.26 17.15 5.93
C LEU A 539 0.65 17.88 7.24
N GLY A 540 1.30 19.04 7.17
CA GLY A 540 1.55 19.91 8.33
C GLY A 540 2.30 19.18 9.45
N ASP A 541 1.82 19.33 10.69
CA ASP A 541 2.40 18.68 11.87
C ASP A 541 2.34 17.14 11.82
N ASN A 542 1.41 16.56 11.03
CA ASN A 542 1.32 15.12 10.85
C ASN A 542 2.55 14.56 10.13
N LEU A 543 3.27 15.38 9.34
CA LEU A 543 4.51 14.95 8.69
C LEU A 543 5.58 14.56 9.72
N ALA A 544 5.70 15.34 10.81
CA ALA A 544 6.63 15.03 11.88
C ALA A 544 6.26 13.71 12.55
N VAL A 545 4.97 13.48 12.79
CA VAL A 545 4.45 12.23 13.35
C VAL A 545 4.78 11.05 12.45
N LEU A 546 4.46 11.13 11.16
CA LEU A 546 4.71 10.05 10.18
C LEU A 546 6.19 9.70 10.07
N ASN A 547 7.06 10.71 10.02
CA ASN A 547 8.51 10.50 10.04
C ASN A 547 8.96 9.85 11.35
N THR A 548 8.44 10.28 12.49
CA THR A 548 8.79 9.71 13.80
C THR A 548 8.34 8.25 13.91
N ILE A 549 7.17 7.89 13.35
CA ILE A 549 6.71 6.49 13.27
C ILE A 549 7.70 5.67 12.43
N ALA A 550 8.11 6.17 11.26
CA ALA A 550 9.06 5.48 10.39
C ALA A 550 10.42 5.31 11.10
N GLU A 551 10.99 6.39 11.63
CA GLU A 551 12.29 6.42 12.31
C GLU A 551 12.33 5.43 13.49
N LYS A 552 11.32 5.50 14.37
CA LYS A 552 11.22 4.58 15.52
C LYS A 552 10.88 3.15 15.09
N GLY A 553 10.17 2.99 13.98
CA GLY A 553 9.91 1.72 13.32
C GLY A 553 11.09 1.14 12.54
N GLY A 554 12.26 1.78 12.57
CA GLY A 554 13.49 1.28 11.95
C GLY A 554 13.59 1.51 10.44
N THR A 555 12.76 2.38 9.85
CA THR A 555 12.81 2.75 8.43
C THR A 555 12.92 4.27 8.31
N GLY A 556 13.95 4.79 7.63
CA GLY A 556 14.39 6.19 7.74
C GLY A 556 13.30 7.26 7.86
N LYS A 557 12.50 7.50 6.82
CA LYS A 557 11.47 8.55 6.79
C LYS A 557 10.21 8.06 6.09
N ALA A 558 9.09 8.77 6.27
CA ALA A 558 7.85 8.46 5.59
C ALA A 558 7.89 8.87 4.11
N TYR A 559 7.25 8.07 3.25
CA TYR A 559 7.03 8.37 1.84
C TYR A 559 5.82 9.27 1.71
N LEU A 560 5.97 10.42 1.09
CA LEU A 560 4.89 11.40 0.96
C LEU A 560 4.25 11.34 -0.42
N THR A 561 2.93 11.27 -0.43
CA THR A 561 2.15 11.09 -1.64
C THR A 561 0.91 11.96 -1.56
N ASP A 562 0.45 12.45 -2.71
CA ASP A 562 -0.77 13.26 -2.83
C ASP A 562 -1.59 12.91 -4.07
N ASN A 563 -1.14 11.92 -4.84
CA ASN A 563 -1.80 11.42 -6.03
C ASN A 563 -1.48 9.93 -6.23
N VAL A 564 -2.25 9.30 -7.12
CA VAL A 564 -2.18 7.86 -7.39
C VAL A 564 -0.82 7.41 -7.90
N ASP A 565 -0.15 8.19 -8.75
CA ASP A 565 1.10 7.76 -9.39
C ASP A 565 2.28 7.83 -8.42
N ASN A 566 2.38 8.90 -7.62
CA ASN A 566 3.35 8.97 -6.52
C ASN A 566 3.14 7.85 -5.51
N LEU A 567 1.88 7.46 -5.26
CA LEU A 567 1.56 6.37 -4.35
C LEU A 567 1.95 4.99 -4.92
N LYS A 568 1.81 4.77 -6.23
CA LYS A 568 2.35 3.58 -6.90
C LYS A 568 3.87 3.51 -6.76
N ASN A 569 4.56 4.62 -7.02
CA ASN A 569 6.01 4.69 -6.90
C ASN A 569 6.47 4.41 -5.47
N ALA A 570 5.81 5.00 -4.46
CA ALA A 570 6.11 4.72 -3.05
C ALA A 570 5.94 3.24 -2.69
N PHE A 571 4.85 2.60 -3.12
CA PHE A 571 4.68 1.15 -2.92
C PHE A 571 5.79 0.35 -3.63
N GLN A 572 6.13 0.68 -4.88
CA GLN A 572 7.20 0.01 -5.62
C GLN A 572 8.55 0.16 -4.91
N GLU A 573 8.96 1.37 -4.54
CA GLU A 573 10.20 1.64 -3.83
C GLU A 573 10.28 0.87 -2.50
N ILE A 574 9.19 0.83 -1.73
CA ILE A 574 9.15 0.06 -0.47
C ILE A 574 9.28 -1.44 -0.73
N PHE A 575 8.53 -2.00 -1.69
CA PHE A 575 8.63 -3.42 -2.01
C PHE A 575 10.00 -3.79 -2.58
N GLU A 576 10.68 -2.89 -3.29
CA GLU A 576 12.06 -3.08 -3.73
C GLU A 576 13.04 -3.03 -2.55
N ALA A 577 12.90 -2.06 -1.64
CA ALA A 577 13.72 -2.01 -0.42
C ALA A 577 13.53 -3.22 0.50
N ILE A 578 12.35 -3.84 0.49
CA ILE A 578 12.04 -5.07 1.24
C ILE A 578 12.72 -6.31 0.63
N LYS A 579 13.02 -6.31 -0.67
CA LYS A 579 13.55 -7.47 -1.39
C LYS A 579 15.02 -7.79 -1.08
N ASP A 580 15.81 -6.83 -0.61
CA ASP A 580 17.24 -6.87 -0.20
C ASP A 580 18.24 -7.60 -1.15
N ASN A 581 19.50 -7.17 -1.12
CA ASN A 581 20.57 -7.56 -2.05
C ASN A 581 20.92 -9.07 -1.99
N TYR A 582 20.97 -9.73 -3.14
CA TYR A 582 21.18 -11.18 -3.24
C TYR A 582 22.64 -11.54 -3.46
N SER A 583 23.15 -12.53 -2.70
CA SER A 583 24.42 -13.20 -2.98
C SER A 583 24.14 -14.65 -3.39
N ARG A 584 24.31 -14.98 -4.68
CA ARG A 584 24.19 -16.36 -5.20
C ARG A 584 25.55 -16.96 -5.60
N SER A 585 26.64 -16.23 -5.37
CA SER A 585 28.02 -16.71 -5.49
C SER A 585 28.58 -17.14 -4.13
N ASN A 586 29.47 -18.13 -4.13
CA ASN A 586 30.16 -18.55 -2.90
C ASN A 586 31.25 -17.53 -2.56
N PRO A 587 31.49 -17.21 -1.27
CA PRO A 587 32.67 -16.46 -0.86
C PRO A 587 33.93 -17.33 -1.02
N VAL A 588 35.08 -16.69 -1.25
CA VAL A 588 36.39 -17.35 -1.38
C VAL A 588 37.39 -16.73 -0.43
N ILE A 589 38.11 -17.57 0.31
CA ILE A 589 39.23 -17.17 1.14
C ILE A 589 40.51 -17.24 0.29
N ALA A 590 41.29 -16.18 0.30
CA ALA A 590 42.58 -16.09 -0.37
C ALA A 590 43.59 -17.08 0.23
N LYS A 591 44.61 -17.44 -0.55
CA LYS A 591 45.59 -18.45 -0.14
C LYS A 591 46.40 -18.05 1.11
N ASP A 592 46.53 -16.76 1.38
CA ASP A 592 47.18 -16.25 2.60
C ASP A 592 46.34 -16.45 3.86
N GLY A 593 45.06 -16.84 3.73
CA GLY A 593 44.10 -16.99 4.83
C GLY A 593 43.60 -15.67 5.42
N LYS A 594 44.06 -14.52 4.90
CA LYS A 594 43.82 -13.20 5.49
C LYS A 594 42.76 -12.39 4.76
N SER A 595 42.48 -12.69 3.50
CA SER A 595 41.46 -11.98 2.73
C SER A 595 40.31 -12.90 2.33
N MET A 596 39.08 -12.40 2.41
CA MET A 596 37.89 -13.05 1.85
C MET A 596 37.27 -12.17 0.76
N TYR A 597 36.93 -12.79 -0.36
CA TYR A 597 36.26 -12.14 -1.49
C TYR A 597 34.85 -12.68 -1.69
N LYS A 598 33.90 -11.81 -2.00
CA LYS A 598 32.49 -12.20 -2.18
C LYS A 598 31.83 -11.37 -3.29
N GLY A 599 31.22 -12.06 -4.26
CA GLY A 599 30.36 -11.44 -5.27
C GLY A 599 28.91 -11.37 -4.80
N TYR A 600 28.21 -10.26 -5.03
CA TYR A 600 26.76 -10.16 -4.84
C TYR A 600 26.14 -9.16 -5.82
N LEU A 601 24.82 -9.10 -5.89
CA LEU A 601 24.09 -8.13 -6.70
C LEU A 601 23.04 -7.35 -5.91
N SER A 602 22.84 -6.10 -6.28
CA SER A 602 21.72 -5.27 -5.80
C SER A 602 20.63 -5.17 -6.87
N PHE A 603 19.38 -5.36 -6.45
CA PHE A 603 18.18 -5.32 -7.31
C PHE A 603 17.17 -4.32 -6.72
N PRO A 604 16.45 -3.52 -7.54
CA PRO A 604 16.45 -3.49 -9.01
C PRO A 604 17.70 -2.79 -9.56
N GLY A 605 18.09 -3.11 -10.79
CA GLY A 605 19.20 -2.46 -11.50
C GLY A 605 20.36 -3.38 -11.91
N TRP A 606 20.38 -4.61 -11.37
CA TRP A 606 21.41 -5.62 -11.69
C TRP A 606 22.83 -5.11 -11.41
N ASN A 607 22.98 -4.44 -10.26
CA ASN A 607 24.23 -3.81 -9.86
C ASN A 607 25.16 -4.87 -9.28
N GLY A 608 26.29 -5.14 -9.91
CA GLY A 608 27.27 -6.08 -9.39
C GLY A 608 28.19 -5.49 -8.33
N HIS A 609 28.52 -6.31 -7.34
CA HIS A 609 29.44 -5.95 -6.27
C HIS A 609 30.43 -7.08 -6.04
N LEU A 610 31.71 -6.74 -5.97
CA LEU A 610 32.77 -7.64 -5.50
C LEU A 610 33.38 -7.02 -4.26
N LEU A 611 33.25 -7.71 -3.13
CA LEU A 611 33.71 -7.24 -1.83
C LEU A 611 35.01 -7.92 -1.43
N LYS A 612 35.90 -7.18 -0.76
CA LYS A 612 37.00 -7.74 0.02
C LYS A 612 36.75 -7.51 1.51
N TYR A 613 37.07 -8.51 2.31
CA TYR A 613 37.17 -8.44 3.76
C TYR A 613 38.55 -8.89 4.20
N GLU A 614 39.11 -8.26 5.22
CA GLU A 614 40.28 -8.79 5.92
C GLU A 614 39.84 -9.64 7.10
N VAL A 615 40.14 -10.93 7.06
CA VAL A 615 39.74 -11.94 8.04
C VAL A 615 40.24 -11.59 9.44
N ASP A 616 41.47 -11.09 9.54
CA ASP A 616 42.10 -10.69 10.81
C ASP A 616 41.48 -9.42 11.42
N LYS A 617 40.75 -8.63 10.61
CA LYS A 617 40.00 -7.44 11.06
C LYS A 617 38.53 -7.76 11.34
N ILE A 618 38.10 -9.00 11.12
CA ILE A 618 36.77 -9.44 11.52
C ILE A 618 36.78 -9.55 13.03
N ASP A 619 35.99 -8.68 13.68
CA ASP A 619 35.73 -8.78 15.11
C ASP A 619 35.10 -10.15 15.42
N GLU A 620 35.87 -11.02 16.07
CA GLU A 620 35.48 -12.38 16.44
C GLU A 620 34.17 -12.39 17.24
N ALA A 621 33.83 -11.29 17.93
CA ALA A 621 32.56 -11.17 18.64
C ALA A 621 31.35 -11.02 17.71
N LYS A 622 31.50 -10.50 16.48
CA LYS A 622 30.37 -10.18 15.56
C LYS A 622 29.77 -11.39 14.86
N ASN A 623 30.53 -12.48 14.66
CA ASN A 623 30.07 -13.74 14.03
C ASN A 623 29.29 -13.58 12.69
N ILE A 624 29.36 -12.41 12.04
CA ILE A 624 28.65 -12.05 10.79
C ILE A 624 29.52 -11.01 10.08
N LEU A 625 29.74 -11.21 8.77
CA LEU A 625 30.36 -10.23 7.88
C LEU A 625 29.30 -9.26 7.37
N ARG A 626 29.34 -8.00 7.80
CA ARG A 626 28.42 -6.97 7.31
C ARG A 626 29.05 -6.17 6.18
N TYR A 627 28.23 -5.58 5.33
CA TYR A 627 28.72 -4.76 4.21
C TYR A 627 29.64 -3.63 4.69
N GLU A 628 29.37 -3.00 5.83
CA GLU A 628 30.20 -1.96 6.43
C GLU A 628 31.60 -2.43 6.89
N ASP A 629 31.79 -3.73 7.13
CA ASP A 629 33.08 -4.29 7.56
C ASP A 629 34.02 -4.57 6.35
N ARG A 630 33.57 -4.31 5.12
CA ARG A 630 34.37 -4.53 3.91
C ARG A 630 35.59 -3.61 3.87
N THR A 631 36.70 -4.11 3.36
CA THR A 631 37.88 -3.31 3.01
C THR A 631 37.58 -2.44 1.78
N TRP A 632 36.91 -3.00 0.79
CA TRP A 632 36.48 -2.27 -0.41
C TRP A 632 35.33 -3.00 -1.12
N ASP A 633 34.68 -2.27 -2.04
CA ASP A 633 33.69 -2.77 -3.00
C ASP A 633 34.12 -2.34 -4.41
N ALA A 634 34.45 -3.30 -5.27
CA ALA A 634 34.96 -3.03 -6.62
C ALA A 634 33.92 -2.31 -7.50
N GLY A 635 32.61 -2.56 -7.29
CA GLY A 635 31.57 -1.85 -8.03
C GLY A 635 31.52 -0.37 -7.66
N GLN A 636 31.71 -0.04 -6.36
CA GLN A 636 31.82 1.35 -5.90
C GLN A 636 33.07 2.03 -6.47
N LEU A 637 34.22 1.35 -6.41
CA LEU A 637 35.48 1.87 -6.93
C LEU A 637 35.40 2.10 -8.44
N MET A 638 34.85 1.15 -9.21
CA MET A 638 34.69 1.27 -10.65
C MET A 638 33.79 2.45 -11.04
N ASN A 639 32.75 2.71 -10.28
CA ASN A 639 31.90 3.88 -10.47
C ASN A 639 32.64 5.19 -10.22
N ALA A 640 33.38 5.27 -9.13
CA ALA A 640 34.05 6.49 -8.68
C ALA A 640 35.32 6.82 -9.47
N GLU A 641 36.12 5.81 -9.79
CA GLU A 641 37.45 5.97 -10.40
C GLU A 641 37.49 5.61 -11.88
N GLY A 642 36.41 5.01 -12.40
CA GLY A 642 36.37 4.48 -13.76
C GLY A 642 36.80 3.02 -13.84
N ARG A 643 36.88 2.53 -15.07
CA ARG A 643 37.06 1.11 -15.36
C ARG A 643 38.36 0.85 -16.14
N GLY A 644 38.83 -0.39 -16.13
CA GLY A 644 40.04 -0.81 -16.85
C GLY A 644 39.80 -0.99 -18.35
N PRO A 645 40.85 -1.26 -19.15
CA PRO A 645 40.71 -1.65 -20.54
C PRO A 645 39.89 -2.93 -20.68
N VAL A 646 39.08 -2.99 -21.75
CA VAL A 646 38.24 -4.15 -22.07
C VAL A 646 38.68 -4.70 -23.41
N TYR A 647 38.91 -6.00 -23.45
CA TYR A 647 39.40 -6.70 -24.63
C TYR A 647 38.37 -7.68 -25.16
N THR A 648 38.42 -7.92 -26.46
CA THR A 648 37.62 -8.93 -27.15
C THR A 648 38.43 -9.53 -28.30
N TRP A 649 37.82 -10.42 -29.09
CA TRP A 649 38.42 -10.97 -30.29
C TRP A 649 37.33 -11.29 -31.31
N THR A 650 37.67 -11.27 -32.59
CA THR A 650 36.74 -11.53 -33.69
C THR A 650 37.00 -12.87 -34.38
N GLN A 651 38.01 -13.62 -33.96
CA GLN A 651 38.46 -14.85 -34.61
C GLN A 651 38.24 -16.06 -33.69
N THR A 652 37.66 -17.14 -34.21
CA THR A 652 37.52 -18.42 -33.50
C THR A 652 38.64 -19.37 -33.92
N LYS A 653 39.89 -19.03 -33.55
CA LYS A 653 41.08 -19.82 -33.85
C LYS A 653 41.90 -20.06 -32.57
N PHE A 654 42.90 -20.93 -32.66
CA PHE A 654 43.89 -21.05 -31.59
C PHE A 654 44.75 -19.79 -31.58
N GLU A 655 44.86 -19.15 -30.42
CA GLU A 655 45.52 -17.85 -30.19
C GLU A 655 44.92 -16.74 -31.07
N PRO A 656 43.66 -16.35 -30.79
CA PRO A 656 43.02 -15.24 -31.49
C PRO A 656 43.77 -13.93 -31.24
N THR A 657 43.71 -13.03 -32.22
CA THR A 657 44.26 -11.69 -32.06
C THR A 657 43.29 -10.85 -31.24
N GLU A 658 43.80 -10.29 -30.14
CA GLU A 658 43.05 -9.40 -29.26
C GLU A 658 42.70 -8.08 -29.98
N VAL A 659 41.56 -7.52 -29.59
CA VAL A 659 41.00 -6.26 -30.06
C VAL A 659 40.49 -5.46 -28.87
N ASP A 660 40.88 -4.18 -28.77
CA ASP A 660 40.31 -3.28 -27.76
C ASP A 660 38.81 -3.07 -28.01
N PHE A 661 38.00 -3.30 -26.98
CA PHE A 661 36.56 -3.05 -26.99
C PHE A 661 36.28 -1.58 -26.69
N VAL A 662 36.58 -0.72 -27.65
CA VAL A 662 36.43 0.74 -27.57
C VAL A 662 35.70 1.29 -28.79
N THR A 663 35.07 2.45 -28.65
CA THR A 663 34.26 3.07 -29.72
C THR A 663 35.07 3.35 -31.00
N LEU A 664 36.39 3.54 -30.88
CA LEU A 664 37.31 3.69 -32.03
C LEU A 664 37.33 2.44 -32.92
N ASN A 665 37.11 1.25 -32.35
CA ASN A 665 37.09 -0.02 -33.06
C ASN A 665 35.68 -0.45 -33.50
N ALA A 666 34.66 0.38 -33.33
CA ALA A 666 33.27 0.03 -33.65
C ALA A 666 33.06 -0.39 -35.11
N GLY A 667 33.75 0.25 -36.07
CA GLY A 667 33.66 -0.15 -37.48
C GLY A 667 34.17 -1.56 -37.76
N MET A 668 35.16 -2.03 -36.99
CA MET A 668 35.67 -3.41 -37.08
C MET A 668 34.76 -4.41 -36.36
N LEU A 669 34.16 -4.01 -35.24
CA LEU A 669 33.30 -4.86 -34.41
C LEU A 669 31.83 -4.88 -34.86
N ALA A 670 31.43 -4.03 -35.82
CA ALA A 670 30.04 -3.82 -36.20
C ALA A 670 29.30 -5.10 -36.57
N SER A 671 29.93 -5.98 -37.37
CA SER A 671 29.30 -7.24 -37.79
C SER A 671 29.13 -8.27 -36.67
N ASP A 672 29.96 -8.20 -35.62
CA ASP A 672 29.85 -9.09 -34.46
C ASP A 672 28.85 -8.54 -33.42
N LEU A 673 28.80 -7.22 -33.24
CA LEU A 673 27.90 -6.54 -32.28
C LEU A 673 26.45 -6.44 -32.79
N ASN A 674 26.27 -6.12 -34.07
CA ASN A 674 24.96 -5.97 -34.72
C ASN A 674 24.99 -6.74 -36.05
N ARG A 675 24.80 -8.06 -35.98
CA ARG A 675 24.90 -8.98 -37.12
C ARG A 675 24.01 -8.50 -38.27
N SER A 676 24.62 -8.10 -39.39
CA SER A 676 23.94 -7.55 -40.59
C SER A 676 22.92 -6.45 -40.30
N PRO A 677 23.39 -5.22 -39.99
CA PRO A 677 22.76 -4.29 -39.03
C PRO A 677 21.23 -4.43 -39.02
N GLU A 678 20.77 -5.37 -38.19
CA GLU A 678 19.39 -5.87 -38.20
C GLU A 678 18.47 -4.87 -37.50
N ILE A 679 19.02 -4.16 -36.52
CA ILE A 679 18.33 -3.28 -35.59
C ILE A 679 19.02 -1.92 -35.59
N ASP A 680 18.21 -0.85 -35.65
CA ASP A 680 18.61 0.52 -35.37
C ASP A 680 18.66 0.69 -33.84
N ILE A 681 19.87 0.69 -33.28
CA ILE A 681 20.14 0.69 -31.83
C ILE A 681 20.16 2.12 -31.30
N ASN A 682 20.62 3.10 -32.08
CA ASN A 682 20.69 4.48 -31.62
C ASN A 682 19.39 5.29 -31.88
N GLU A 683 18.43 4.71 -32.61
CA GLU A 683 17.14 5.28 -33.02
C GLU A 683 17.27 6.51 -33.94
N ASP A 684 18.34 6.60 -34.74
CA ASP A 684 18.55 7.71 -35.67
C ASP A 684 17.91 7.48 -37.06
N GLY A 685 17.25 6.33 -37.24
CA GLY A 685 16.62 5.92 -38.49
C GLY A 685 17.55 5.23 -39.47
N LYS A 686 18.82 4.98 -39.11
CA LYS A 686 19.83 4.27 -39.90
C LYS A 686 20.28 3.01 -39.17
N LYS A 687 20.86 2.10 -39.95
CA LYS A 687 21.39 0.82 -39.48
C LYS A 687 22.85 0.74 -39.92
N ASP A 688 23.75 1.30 -39.11
CA ASP A 688 25.13 1.58 -39.50
C ASP A 688 26.13 1.38 -38.34
N ASN A 689 27.35 1.88 -38.50
CA ASN A 689 28.42 1.65 -37.51
C ASN A 689 28.21 2.45 -36.21
N GLN A 690 27.32 3.46 -36.22
CA GLN A 690 26.97 4.23 -35.03
C GLN A 690 26.15 3.38 -34.04
N ASP A 691 25.44 2.37 -34.52
CA ASP A 691 24.80 1.37 -33.67
C ASP A 691 25.82 0.60 -32.84
N ALA A 692 26.91 0.15 -33.46
CA ALA A 692 28.00 -0.55 -32.79
C ALA A 692 28.71 0.35 -31.77
N GLN A 693 28.91 1.63 -32.10
CA GLN A 693 29.43 2.63 -31.14
C GLN A 693 28.52 2.78 -29.92
N THR A 694 27.20 2.79 -30.14
CA THR A 694 26.21 2.86 -29.07
C THR A 694 26.28 1.64 -28.18
N ILE A 695 26.38 0.42 -28.76
CA ILE A 695 26.54 -0.81 -28.00
C ILE A 695 27.79 -0.77 -27.13
N ILE A 696 28.94 -0.42 -27.71
CA ILE A 696 30.18 -0.33 -26.95
C ILE A 696 30.05 0.69 -25.81
N SER A 697 29.49 1.86 -26.10
CA SER A 697 29.35 2.93 -25.12
C SER A 697 28.51 2.48 -23.91
N PHE A 698 27.33 1.88 -24.12
CA PHE A 698 26.48 1.49 -22.99
C PHE A 698 26.99 0.26 -22.22
N ILE A 699 27.76 -0.63 -22.87
CA ILE A 699 28.40 -1.76 -22.18
C ILE A 699 29.56 -1.29 -21.30
N LEU A 700 30.32 -0.30 -21.76
CA LEU A 700 31.41 0.30 -20.98
C LEU A 700 30.88 1.23 -19.87
N ASP A 701 29.84 2.00 -20.15
CA ASP A 701 29.20 2.91 -19.21
C ASP A 701 27.68 2.97 -19.47
N PRO A 702 26.85 2.29 -18.66
CA PRO A 702 25.40 2.20 -18.87
C PRO A 702 24.64 3.52 -18.63
N GLY A 703 25.36 4.61 -18.32
CA GLY A 703 24.81 5.93 -18.08
C GLY A 703 23.90 6.48 -19.18
N LEU A 704 23.33 7.65 -18.87
CA LEU A 704 22.44 8.33 -19.80
C LEU A 704 23.25 8.96 -20.94
N ASP A 705 22.74 8.81 -22.17
CA ASP A 705 23.24 9.49 -23.36
C ASP A 705 22.09 10.34 -23.92
N ASP A 706 22.29 11.67 -23.96
CA ASP A 706 21.24 12.68 -24.24
C ASP A 706 19.94 12.48 -23.43
N GLY A 707 20.08 12.09 -22.16
CA GLY A 707 18.95 11.85 -21.25
C GLY A 707 18.13 10.60 -21.56
N LYS A 708 18.55 9.77 -22.53
CA LYS A 708 17.96 8.47 -22.84
C LYS A 708 18.77 7.34 -22.22
N TYR A 709 18.06 6.38 -21.63
CA TYR A 709 18.64 5.14 -21.13
C TYR A 709 18.89 4.18 -22.30
N LYS A 710 20.14 3.74 -22.45
CA LYS A 710 20.58 2.88 -23.58
C LYS A 710 20.63 1.38 -23.21
N GLY A 711 20.45 1.05 -21.93
CA GLY A 711 20.52 -0.29 -21.35
C GLY A 711 19.23 -0.69 -20.63
N ALA A 712 19.18 -1.86 -20.01
CA ALA A 712 18.27 -2.24 -18.92
C ALA A 712 19.00 -2.24 -17.56
N ARG A 713 20.33 -2.08 -17.58
CA ARG A 713 21.26 -2.01 -16.43
C ARG A 713 21.37 -0.61 -15.85
N SER A 714 21.38 -0.47 -14.52
CA SER A 714 21.33 0.82 -13.84
C SER A 714 22.35 1.83 -14.38
N GLY A 715 21.88 3.02 -14.79
CA GLY A 715 22.74 4.02 -15.44
C GLY A 715 23.77 4.67 -14.51
N ASN A 716 23.68 4.40 -13.21
CA ASN A 716 24.64 4.86 -12.22
C ASN A 716 25.51 3.70 -11.69
N TRP A 717 25.61 2.56 -12.39
CA TRP A 717 26.39 1.42 -11.93
C TRP A 717 27.06 0.62 -13.05
N LYS A 718 28.40 0.69 -13.12
CA LYS A 718 29.19 0.13 -14.24
C LYS A 718 29.45 -1.37 -14.17
N LEU A 719 29.53 -1.97 -12.99
CA LEU A 719 29.80 -3.41 -12.83
C LEU A 719 28.51 -4.23 -12.99
N GLY A 720 28.47 -5.18 -13.93
CA GLY A 720 27.33 -6.07 -14.13
C GLY A 720 27.13 -7.03 -12.98
N ASP A 721 25.91 -7.55 -12.81
CA ASP A 721 25.60 -8.44 -11.70
C ASP A 721 26.49 -9.69 -11.67
N ILE A 722 27.05 -9.96 -10.49
CA ILE A 722 27.78 -11.20 -10.18
C ILE A 722 26.75 -12.15 -9.57
N TYR A 723 26.06 -12.89 -10.46
CA TYR A 723 24.96 -13.74 -10.06
C TYR A 723 25.47 -15.06 -9.49
N HIS A 724 26.10 -15.93 -10.30
CA HIS A 724 26.61 -17.21 -9.82
C HIS A 724 28.14 -17.35 -9.80
N SER A 725 28.87 -16.43 -10.40
CA SER A 725 30.33 -16.55 -10.54
C SER A 725 31.03 -16.39 -9.18
N THR A 726 31.64 -17.48 -8.71
CA THR A 726 32.48 -17.48 -7.51
C THR A 726 33.82 -16.82 -7.85
N PRO A 727 34.27 -15.76 -7.14
CA PRO A 727 35.54 -15.10 -7.42
C PRO A 727 36.74 -16.04 -7.31
N LEU A 728 37.71 -15.92 -8.22
CA LEU A 728 38.95 -16.69 -8.22
C LEU A 728 40.14 -15.79 -7.87
N VAL A 729 40.87 -16.14 -6.82
CA VAL A 729 42.10 -15.42 -6.43
C VAL A 729 43.32 -16.13 -7.02
N VAL A 730 44.14 -15.40 -7.78
CA VAL A 730 45.40 -15.88 -8.35
C VAL A 730 46.54 -15.00 -7.85
N GLY A 731 47.47 -15.58 -7.12
CA GLY A 731 48.72 -14.93 -6.69
C GLY A 731 49.94 -15.58 -7.33
N PRO A 732 51.14 -15.44 -6.73
CA PRO A 732 52.35 -16.10 -7.21
C PRO A 732 52.21 -17.62 -7.34
N PRO A 733 52.86 -18.27 -8.32
CA PRO A 733 52.86 -19.72 -8.46
C PRO A 733 53.33 -20.40 -7.19
N SER A 734 52.65 -21.48 -6.81
CA SER A 734 52.82 -22.06 -5.47
C SER A 734 52.66 -23.58 -5.43
N MET A 735 52.61 -24.21 -6.60
CA MET A 735 52.69 -25.66 -6.67
C MET A 735 54.14 -26.12 -6.44
N ASN A 736 54.29 -27.40 -6.09
CA ASN A 736 55.59 -28.06 -5.99
C ASN A 736 55.68 -29.15 -7.05
N ILE A 737 55.77 -28.74 -8.32
CA ILE A 737 55.95 -29.65 -9.44
C ILE A 737 57.44 -30.04 -9.52
N PRO A 738 57.78 -31.34 -9.50
CA PRO A 738 59.16 -31.79 -9.69
C PRO A 738 59.73 -31.36 -11.05
N ASP A 739 60.93 -30.79 -11.03
CA ASP A 739 61.60 -30.24 -12.22
C ASP A 739 61.99 -31.28 -13.29
N ASN A 740 61.91 -32.57 -12.97
CA ASN A 740 62.20 -33.67 -13.89
C ASN A 740 60.98 -34.12 -14.71
N LEU A 741 59.78 -33.56 -14.48
CA LEU A 741 58.57 -33.94 -15.20
C LEU A 741 58.42 -33.27 -16.57
N PHE A 742 59.03 -32.10 -16.76
CA PHE A 742 58.90 -31.28 -17.97
C PHE A 742 60.25 -30.70 -18.40
N PRO A 743 60.47 -30.42 -19.70
CA PRO A 743 61.73 -29.85 -20.20
C PRO A 743 62.12 -28.52 -19.55
N LYS A 744 61.14 -27.63 -19.27
CA LYS A 744 61.38 -26.43 -18.45
C LYS A 744 61.04 -26.69 -16.99
N LYS A 745 61.95 -26.24 -16.13
CA LYS A 745 61.83 -26.33 -14.68
C LYS A 745 60.69 -25.44 -14.18
N TYR A 746 59.75 -26.03 -13.45
CA TYR A 746 58.69 -25.27 -12.79
C TYR A 746 59.27 -24.39 -11.67
N SER A 747 60.34 -24.83 -11.01
CA SER A 747 61.04 -24.03 -10.00
C SER A 747 61.51 -22.67 -10.54
N LYS A 748 61.94 -22.62 -11.81
CA LYS A 748 62.34 -21.39 -12.48
C LYS A 748 61.14 -20.50 -12.78
N PHE A 749 60.04 -21.06 -13.28
CA PHE A 749 58.79 -20.33 -13.49
C PHE A 749 58.28 -19.69 -12.18
N ARG A 750 58.31 -20.43 -11.08
CA ARG A 750 57.94 -19.93 -9.76
C ARG A 750 58.84 -18.78 -9.29
N GLU A 751 60.14 -18.88 -9.53
CA GLU A 751 61.08 -17.80 -9.19
C GLU A 751 60.84 -16.55 -10.06
N ASP A 752 60.60 -16.73 -11.35
CA ASP A 752 60.35 -15.63 -12.30
C ASP A 752 59.03 -14.90 -12.00
N GLN A 753 58.02 -15.63 -11.52
CA GLN A 753 56.69 -15.11 -11.20
C GLN A 753 56.46 -14.87 -9.70
N LYS A 754 57.52 -14.87 -8.87
CA LYS A 754 57.41 -14.73 -7.40
C LYS A 754 56.77 -13.41 -6.97
N ASN A 755 56.92 -12.37 -7.79
CA ASN A 755 56.43 -11.01 -7.54
C ASN A 755 55.14 -10.70 -8.31
N ARG A 756 54.49 -11.70 -8.92
CA ARG A 756 53.24 -11.48 -9.64
C ARG A 756 52.18 -10.93 -8.68
N PRO A 757 51.52 -9.80 -9.01
CA PRO A 757 50.51 -9.23 -8.13
C PRO A 757 49.32 -10.18 -7.99
N THR A 758 48.66 -10.14 -6.83
CA THR A 758 47.45 -10.92 -6.58
C THR A 758 46.28 -10.30 -7.32
N MET A 759 45.60 -11.12 -8.11
CA MET A 759 44.45 -10.76 -8.93
C MET A 759 43.20 -11.54 -8.52
N VAL A 760 42.03 -10.92 -8.64
CA VAL A 760 40.72 -11.52 -8.39
C VAL A 760 39.91 -11.49 -9.68
N TYR A 761 39.57 -12.68 -10.18
CA TYR A 761 38.82 -12.85 -11.42
C TYR A 761 37.39 -13.27 -11.13
N VAL A 762 36.42 -12.63 -11.78
CA VAL A 762 35.00 -12.96 -11.61
C VAL A 762 34.22 -12.68 -12.89
N GLY A 763 33.30 -13.57 -13.21
CA GLY A 763 32.38 -13.39 -14.33
C GLY A 763 31.18 -12.54 -13.93
N ALA A 764 30.72 -11.68 -14.84
CA ALA A 764 29.52 -10.87 -14.66
C ALA A 764 28.61 -10.89 -15.91
N ASN A 765 27.34 -10.56 -15.68
CA ASN A 765 26.29 -10.58 -16.69
C ASN A 765 26.19 -9.29 -17.52
N ASP A 766 27.23 -8.46 -17.49
CA ASP A 766 27.46 -7.40 -18.47
C ASP A 766 28.27 -7.87 -19.69
N GLY A 767 28.56 -9.17 -19.77
CA GLY A 767 29.30 -9.76 -20.89
C GLY A 767 30.74 -10.14 -20.56
N MET A 768 31.22 -9.80 -19.36
CA MET A 768 32.65 -9.73 -19.08
C MET A 768 33.13 -10.73 -18.03
N LEU A 769 34.34 -11.25 -18.25
CA LEU A 769 35.20 -11.68 -17.15
C LEU A 769 36.03 -10.48 -16.71
N HIS A 770 35.87 -10.07 -15.46
CA HIS A 770 36.59 -8.96 -14.86
C HIS A 770 37.83 -9.45 -14.10
N ALA A 771 38.91 -8.68 -14.14
CA ALA A 771 40.12 -8.89 -13.37
C ALA A 771 40.38 -7.68 -12.47
N PHE A 772 40.29 -7.88 -11.15
CA PHE A 772 40.52 -6.85 -10.14
C PHE A 772 41.86 -7.06 -9.44
N GLY A 773 42.58 -5.97 -9.17
CA GLY A 773 43.73 -6.00 -8.29
C GLY A 773 43.33 -6.23 -6.83
N GLU A 774 44.32 -6.50 -5.99
CA GLU A 774 44.10 -6.66 -4.54
C GLU A 774 43.55 -5.37 -3.85
N ASP A 775 43.70 -4.23 -4.52
CA ASP A 775 43.18 -2.90 -4.18
C ASP A 775 41.74 -2.67 -4.63
N GLY A 776 41.11 -3.63 -5.32
CA GLY A 776 39.72 -3.57 -5.77
C GLY A 776 39.51 -2.82 -7.09
N LYS A 777 40.59 -2.31 -7.71
CA LYS A 777 40.53 -1.62 -9.00
C LYS A 777 40.57 -2.62 -10.15
N GLU A 778 39.73 -2.41 -11.18
CA GLU A 778 39.74 -3.23 -12.38
C GLU A 778 41.04 -3.00 -13.17
N ARG A 779 41.77 -4.07 -13.48
CA ARG A 779 42.99 -4.04 -14.31
C ARG A 779 42.67 -4.27 -15.77
N PHE A 780 41.76 -5.21 -16.05
CA PHE A 780 41.20 -5.43 -17.37
C PHE A 780 39.89 -6.21 -17.29
N ALA A 781 39.17 -6.29 -18.39
CA ALA A 781 38.06 -7.21 -18.60
C ALA A 781 38.14 -7.84 -19.99
N VAL A 782 37.55 -9.03 -20.16
CA VAL A 782 37.47 -9.70 -21.48
C VAL A 782 36.03 -10.09 -21.82
N ILE A 783 35.66 -9.90 -23.09
CA ILE A 783 34.35 -10.27 -23.65
C ILE A 783 34.54 -11.37 -24.70
N PRO A 784 34.00 -12.58 -24.47
CA PRO A 784 34.02 -13.66 -25.45
C PRO A 784 33.32 -13.29 -26.76
N LYS A 785 33.87 -13.74 -27.89
CA LYS A 785 33.35 -13.42 -29.22
C LYS A 785 31.90 -13.85 -29.37
N ASN A 786 31.54 -15.05 -28.89
CA ASN A 786 30.18 -15.56 -29.02
C ASN A 786 29.12 -14.68 -28.35
N LEU A 787 29.53 -13.83 -27.40
CA LEU A 787 28.64 -12.95 -26.67
C LEU A 787 28.47 -11.57 -27.30
N LEU A 788 29.37 -11.15 -28.21
CA LEU A 788 29.36 -9.81 -28.81
C LEU A 788 28.00 -9.44 -29.39
N GLY A 789 27.39 -10.34 -30.16
CA GLY A 789 26.08 -10.09 -30.77
C GLY A 789 24.95 -9.99 -29.73
N LYS A 790 25.08 -10.69 -28.61
CA LYS A 790 24.08 -10.72 -27.54
C LYS A 790 24.13 -9.46 -26.66
N LEU A 791 25.24 -8.73 -26.65
CA LEU A 791 25.39 -7.51 -25.84
C LEU A 791 24.30 -6.47 -26.12
N ARG A 792 23.83 -6.37 -27.36
CA ARG A 792 22.73 -5.46 -27.74
C ARG A 792 21.42 -5.73 -26.98
N ASP A 793 21.21 -6.98 -26.53
CA ASP A 793 19.97 -7.40 -25.87
C ASP A 793 19.88 -6.89 -24.42
N LEU A 794 21.03 -6.51 -23.83
CA LEU A 794 21.09 -5.80 -22.54
C LEU A 794 20.41 -4.43 -22.57
N ARG A 795 20.01 -3.93 -23.75
CA ARG A 795 19.19 -2.73 -23.90
C ARG A 795 17.76 -2.91 -23.40
N SER A 796 17.22 -4.12 -23.50
CA SER A 796 15.77 -4.35 -23.32
C SER A 796 15.45 -5.16 -22.08
N ASP A 797 16.28 -6.15 -21.73
CA ASP A 797 16.03 -7.05 -20.60
C ASP A 797 17.36 -7.53 -19.98
N HIS A 798 17.28 -8.14 -18.80
CA HIS A 798 18.40 -8.86 -18.20
C HIS A 798 18.75 -10.10 -19.04
N GLN A 799 20.04 -10.38 -19.13
CA GLN A 799 20.58 -11.48 -19.91
C GLN A 799 21.71 -12.12 -19.13
N PHE A 800 21.80 -13.45 -19.17
CA PHE A 800 22.98 -14.16 -18.66
C PHE A 800 24.12 -14.10 -19.68
N PHE A 801 25.35 -13.86 -19.22
CA PHE A 801 26.57 -13.85 -20.04
C PHE A 801 27.67 -14.70 -19.42
N VAL A 802 28.67 -14.09 -18.79
CA VAL A 802 29.83 -14.77 -18.22
C VAL A 802 29.50 -15.11 -16.77
N ASP A 803 28.71 -16.16 -16.58
CA ASP A 803 28.12 -16.46 -15.27
C ASP A 803 28.74 -17.69 -14.58
N SER A 804 29.67 -18.39 -15.24
CA SER A 804 30.40 -19.50 -14.61
C SER A 804 31.51 -19.01 -13.67
N SER A 805 31.93 -19.90 -12.77
CA SER A 805 33.03 -19.62 -11.84
C SER A 805 34.37 -19.92 -12.53
N PRO A 806 35.28 -18.94 -12.69
CA PRO A 806 36.55 -19.14 -13.35
C PRO A 806 37.48 -20.09 -12.56
N ARG A 807 38.41 -20.72 -13.27
CA ARG A 807 39.47 -21.56 -12.70
C ARG A 807 40.79 -21.26 -13.37
N ALA A 808 41.88 -21.26 -12.60
CA ALA A 808 43.22 -21.06 -13.14
C ALA A 808 44.19 -22.13 -12.66
N TYR A 809 45.10 -22.52 -13.56
CA TYR A 809 46.13 -23.51 -13.30
C TYR A 809 47.43 -23.09 -13.98
N ASP A 810 48.56 -23.50 -13.41
CA ASP A 810 49.83 -23.42 -14.12
C ASP A 810 49.93 -24.60 -15.09
N VAL A 811 50.02 -24.29 -16.37
CA VAL A 811 50.00 -25.24 -17.49
C VAL A 811 51.32 -25.17 -18.24
N TYR A 812 51.89 -26.33 -18.54
CA TYR A 812 53.05 -26.45 -19.41
C TYR A 812 52.60 -26.61 -20.87
N PHE A 813 52.97 -25.65 -21.72
CA PHE A 813 52.71 -25.72 -23.15
C PHE A 813 53.83 -26.49 -23.85
N SER A 814 53.51 -27.69 -24.33
CA SER A 814 54.41 -28.50 -25.17
C SER A 814 54.24 -28.14 -26.65
N ASN A 815 55.18 -28.61 -27.50
CA ASN A 815 55.13 -28.51 -28.96
C ASN A 815 55.10 -27.06 -29.50
N GLY A 816 56.26 -26.39 -29.46
CA GLY A 816 56.50 -25.13 -30.20
C GLY A 816 56.66 -23.89 -29.32
N LYS A 817 56.21 -23.93 -28.06
CA LYS A 817 56.42 -22.86 -27.07
C LYS A 817 57.37 -23.25 -25.94
N ASP A 818 57.25 -24.47 -25.43
CA ASP A 818 58.06 -25.03 -24.34
C ASP A 818 58.23 -24.06 -23.16
N GLU A 819 57.10 -23.67 -22.57
CA GLU A 819 57.03 -22.71 -21.47
C GLU A 819 55.89 -23.02 -20.49
N TRP A 820 56.02 -22.47 -19.29
CA TRP A 820 54.98 -22.49 -18.27
C TRP A 820 54.18 -21.20 -18.33
N LYS A 821 52.85 -21.33 -18.28
CA LYS A 821 51.91 -20.21 -18.18
C LYS A 821 50.88 -20.46 -17.09
N THR A 822 50.29 -19.42 -16.54
CA THR A 822 49.07 -19.52 -15.72
C THR A 822 47.86 -19.26 -16.61
N VAL A 823 47.06 -20.30 -16.84
CA VAL A 823 45.90 -20.26 -17.73
C VAL A 823 44.63 -20.22 -16.92
N LEU A 824 43.80 -19.21 -17.15
CA LEU A 824 42.45 -19.10 -16.64
C LEU A 824 41.44 -19.60 -17.66
N VAL A 825 40.50 -20.43 -17.24
CA VAL A 825 39.37 -20.92 -18.05
C VAL A 825 38.07 -20.49 -17.40
N ASN A 826 37.13 -19.96 -18.19
CA ASN A 826 35.79 -19.65 -17.72
C ASN A 826 34.72 -20.11 -18.73
N GLY A 827 33.51 -20.31 -18.22
CA GLY A 827 32.32 -20.63 -18.99
C GLY A 827 31.22 -19.57 -18.80
N LEU A 828 30.07 -19.83 -19.42
CA LEU A 828 28.97 -18.89 -19.55
C LEU A 828 27.70 -19.31 -18.79
N ARG A 829 27.58 -20.58 -18.35
CA ARG A 829 26.34 -21.15 -17.79
C ARG A 829 25.13 -20.84 -18.68
N GLY A 830 24.11 -20.17 -18.13
CA GLY A 830 22.91 -19.74 -18.87
C GLY A 830 23.20 -18.74 -19.99
N GLY A 831 24.39 -18.14 -20.02
CA GLY A 831 24.82 -17.27 -21.11
C GLY A 831 25.23 -18.00 -22.39
N GLY A 832 25.58 -19.29 -22.32
CA GLY A 832 25.91 -20.07 -23.51
C GLY A 832 26.68 -21.37 -23.27
N ASN A 833 26.98 -22.05 -24.38
CA ASN A 833 27.64 -23.35 -24.42
C ASN A 833 29.14 -23.26 -24.80
N HIS A 834 29.80 -22.15 -24.50
CA HIS A 834 31.21 -21.92 -24.82
C HIS A 834 32.05 -21.89 -23.53
N TYR A 835 33.28 -22.38 -23.63
CA TYR A 835 34.37 -22.04 -22.71
C TYR A 835 35.40 -21.19 -23.44
N PHE A 836 36.08 -20.33 -22.70
CA PHE A 836 37.21 -19.57 -23.21
C PHE A 836 38.36 -19.60 -22.20
N ALA A 837 39.58 -19.42 -22.70
CA ALA A 837 40.79 -19.40 -21.90
C ALA A 837 41.64 -18.17 -22.16
N VAL A 838 42.22 -17.64 -21.08
CA VAL A 838 43.09 -16.47 -21.06
C VAL A 838 44.38 -16.83 -20.33
N ASP A 839 45.52 -16.53 -20.94
CA ASP A 839 46.81 -16.50 -20.28
C ASP A 839 46.87 -15.26 -19.37
N VAL A 840 46.94 -15.53 -18.07
CA VAL A 840 47.02 -14.53 -17.00
C VAL A 840 48.36 -14.63 -16.26
N THR A 841 49.40 -15.14 -16.95
CA THR A 841 50.75 -15.19 -16.41
C THR A 841 51.24 -13.78 -16.07
N ASP A 842 51.06 -12.84 -17.00
CA ASP A 842 51.29 -11.43 -16.81
C ASP A 842 49.93 -10.70 -16.75
N PRO A 843 49.48 -10.24 -15.58
CA PRO A 843 48.17 -9.62 -15.43
C PRO A 843 48.07 -8.22 -16.07
N ASP A 844 49.20 -7.59 -16.40
CA ASP A 844 49.23 -6.31 -17.12
C ASP A 844 49.13 -6.49 -18.65
N ASN A 845 49.38 -7.71 -19.14
CA ASN A 845 49.32 -8.06 -20.55
C ASN A 845 48.64 -9.43 -20.74
N PRO A 846 47.32 -9.52 -20.47
CA PRO A 846 46.57 -10.75 -20.65
C PRO A 846 46.56 -11.15 -22.13
N ASN A 847 46.46 -12.45 -22.41
CA ASN A 847 46.37 -12.93 -23.78
C ASN A 847 45.32 -14.02 -23.92
N VAL A 848 44.37 -13.83 -24.83
CA VAL A 848 43.32 -14.82 -25.09
C VAL A 848 43.91 -16.00 -25.86
N LEU A 849 43.71 -17.21 -25.34
CA LEU A 849 44.27 -18.43 -25.92
C LEU A 849 43.30 -19.09 -26.89
N TRP A 850 42.03 -19.24 -26.50
CA TRP A 850 41.02 -19.86 -27.33
C TRP A 850 39.62 -19.62 -26.78
N GLU A 851 38.64 -19.80 -27.65
CA GLU A 851 37.22 -19.93 -27.34
C GLU A 851 36.70 -21.16 -28.08
N GLN A 852 36.00 -22.06 -27.37
CA GLN A 852 35.64 -23.37 -27.89
C GLN A 852 34.21 -23.79 -27.51
N THR A 853 33.57 -24.49 -28.44
CA THR A 853 32.29 -25.18 -28.28
C THR A 853 32.27 -26.44 -29.18
N ASP A 854 31.35 -27.37 -28.92
CA ASP A 854 31.10 -28.58 -29.73
C ASP A 854 29.59 -28.72 -29.95
N SER A 855 29.16 -29.33 -31.04
CA SER A 855 27.73 -29.49 -31.36
C SER A 855 26.95 -30.30 -30.32
N ARG A 856 27.65 -31.06 -29.47
CA ARG A 856 27.08 -31.84 -28.34
C ARG A 856 27.20 -31.11 -27.00
N MET A 857 27.85 -29.95 -26.95
CA MET A 857 27.97 -29.17 -25.72
C MET A 857 26.69 -28.39 -25.45
N GLY A 858 26.07 -28.70 -24.31
CA GLY A 858 25.04 -27.87 -23.70
C GLY A 858 25.64 -26.66 -22.98
N TYR A 859 24.78 -25.93 -22.28
CA TYR A 859 25.20 -24.82 -21.43
C TYR A 859 26.25 -25.23 -20.40
N THR A 860 27.20 -24.33 -20.16
CA THR A 860 28.42 -24.59 -19.38
C THR A 860 28.19 -24.48 -17.88
N TRP A 861 27.22 -25.25 -17.38
CA TRP A 861 26.88 -25.36 -15.95
C TRP A 861 27.99 -25.99 -15.11
N SER A 862 28.76 -26.88 -15.72
CA SER A 862 29.92 -27.51 -15.09
C SER A 862 31.05 -26.50 -14.94
N ARG A 863 31.72 -26.52 -13.79
CA ARG A 863 32.96 -25.78 -13.59
C ARG A 863 34.08 -26.45 -14.38
N PRO A 864 34.88 -25.73 -15.17
CA PRO A 864 36.01 -26.33 -15.88
C PRO A 864 37.08 -26.78 -14.90
N GLU A 865 37.79 -27.87 -15.20
CA GLU A 865 38.95 -28.31 -14.44
C GLU A 865 40.07 -28.68 -15.44
N ILE A 866 41.30 -28.29 -15.15
CA ILE A 866 42.48 -28.73 -15.91
C ILE A 866 43.16 -29.81 -15.08
N GLY A 867 43.22 -31.01 -15.63
CA GLY A 867 43.87 -32.17 -15.02
C GLY A 867 44.91 -32.78 -15.95
N ARG A 868 45.64 -33.75 -15.41
CA ARG A 868 46.51 -34.65 -16.18
C ARG A 868 45.89 -36.03 -16.23
#